data_AF-A0A0U3QR59-F1
#
_entry.id   AF-A0A0U3QR59-F1
#
_cell.length_a   1.000
_cell.length_b   1.000
_cell.length_c   1.000
_cell.angle_alpha   90.00
_cell.angle_beta   90.00
_cell.angle_gamma   90.00
#
_symmetry.space_group_name_H-M   'P 1'
#
loop_
_entity.id
_entity.type
_entity.pdbx_description
1 polymer ?
#
loop_
_entity_poly.entity_id
_entity_poly.type
_entity_poly.pdbx_seq_one_letter_code
_entity_poly.pdbx_strand_id
1 'polypeptide(L)'
;MKRNQPNNHRPLLQVFGTAVLAAALLAGPGLAGVAFAVEPTPTPTTGSTSAPAPTSSAVSTQVPESATTPTPAPAAPVPSVAPTPTAAPSPAPESASINESMAEAVGVGGAEMGQRSARVAATSSSTSFKRLSTEALGTEGTWMPTFGIQGLDVSGHQPSVDWQHQWNMGARFAYVKASEGNYYTNPSYSSQYQGSRNVGMVRGAYHFAIPNWSSGADQALYFVQNGGGWTADGYTMPPVLDFEFNPYEGRTINGFYFGNTCYGMSPAQLGSWVRDFGNTMQSLTGRVPVIYTNTSWWNQCLGNPSGFGDYPLWVAAYPSSPTNNAGPVPSASWSTYSIWQYSSTGPLAGDSNVWNGDYSGLKAFASSGIPPAATQQIGAYRSSHPALGNTTTSIVCGLANGGCYQGFQGGTVMWSGSSGAFAVIAGPVAAAWRATGAEGGPAGYPTSDVVCGLKDNGCFQNFQGGSILSSSTSGAALIQPGAIRDYWAKNGYENGPLGYPTSNTTCGLRLSGCFQLFQAGSVLSSSSTGAQLVKSGPILDAWSRAGFENGLLGYPSADATCDATSCTQSFVGGVVAWTGASGAWPIFMGMADSWKSARSQSVPIGFPIGTEVCGIRGGGCFQLFQGGTLLFSPATGAFPVTGRMLDYWQKTGFENGSLGYPTSFAVCNLPDSGCLQSFEHGTVTYSAATSIQTVTAGAMRDGWNAYDSVTGSLGYPTSPKYCGLANDGCFQMFAKGALMYSPSTGAHPSLNGPIRDLWQREGFENGRLGYPASTVLCGLRNSGCFQNYLGGSVMWSQATGAHALHFGPIRDAWVKSGFENGSLGYPASAQICGLRDGGCFQNFEKGTVMWSPQTGAQPVTSAPIQARWAQAGFESGSLGYPTSGSVCGLRDGGCFQNFEKGTIMWSAASGAHPMVPGPIQQAWAGQGFENGALGYPTAPQTCTTGGQSCTQTFQSGRIEWTALGGAKIRP
;
A
#
# COMPACT_ATOMS: atom_id res chain seq x y z
N MET A 1 50.42 1.24 -9.41
CA MET A 1 51.03 1.90 -8.23
C MET A 1 50.10 1.70 -7.02
N LYS A 2 50.65 1.72 -5.79
CA LYS A 2 50.04 1.67 -4.42
C LYS A 2 48.49 1.79 -4.31
N ARG A 3 47.75 1.19 -3.38
CA ARG A 3 47.86 0.15 -2.29
C ARG A 3 46.37 -0.16 -1.88
N ASN A 4 45.94 -1.16 -1.10
CA ASN A 4 46.57 -2.15 -0.21
C ASN A 4 45.66 -3.42 -0.10
N GLN A 5 46.17 -4.50 0.49
CA GLN A 5 45.46 -5.71 1.00
C GLN A 5 46.38 -6.33 2.10
N PRO A 6 46.07 -7.46 2.78
CA PRO A 6 44.79 -8.08 3.20
C PRO A 6 44.82 -8.50 4.71
N ASN A 7 43.84 -9.28 5.22
CA ASN A 7 44.11 -10.67 5.67
C ASN A 7 42.90 -11.46 6.22
N ASN A 8 42.99 -12.79 6.05
CA ASN A 8 42.07 -13.83 6.51
C ASN A 8 42.12 -14.07 8.03
N HIS A 9 41.06 -14.64 8.60
CA HIS A 9 41.19 -15.90 9.37
C HIS A 9 39.87 -16.72 9.43
N ARG A 10 40.03 -18.01 9.14
CA ARG A 10 39.18 -19.21 9.37
C ARG A 10 40.20 -20.38 9.50
N PRO A 11 39.84 -21.63 9.88
CA PRO A 11 38.55 -22.18 10.32
C PRO A 11 38.64 -22.97 11.65
N LEU A 12 37.56 -23.65 12.07
CA LEU A 12 37.61 -25.08 12.44
C LEU A 12 36.21 -25.72 12.46
N LEU A 13 36.16 -27.04 12.27
CA LEU A 13 34.96 -27.88 12.14
C LEU A 13 34.52 -28.44 13.51
N GLN A 14 33.22 -28.76 13.68
CA GLN A 14 32.80 -30.18 13.75
C GLN A 14 31.28 -30.39 13.67
N VAL A 15 30.93 -31.64 13.38
CA VAL A 15 29.59 -32.17 13.06
C VAL A 15 28.95 -32.80 14.29
N PHE A 16 27.65 -32.61 14.49
CA PHE A 16 26.75 -33.66 15.00
C PHE A 16 25.35 -33.43 14.44
N GLY A 17 24.68 -34.50 14.02
CA GLY A 17 23.32 -34.45 13.48
C GLY A 17 22.30 -35.08 14.43
N THR A 18 21.02 -34.92 14.11
CA THR A 18 19.93 -35.72 14.67
C THR A 18 18.80 -35.83 13.66
N ALA A 19 18.51 -37.05 13.24
CA ALA A 19 17.25 -37.40 12.59
C ALA A 19 16.34 -38.05 13.64
N VAL A 20 15.04 -37.75 13.61
CA VAL A 20 14.03 -38.47 14.41
C VAL A 20 12.84 -38.80 13.51
N LEU A 21 12.47 -40.08 13.50
CA LEU A 21 11.28 -40.61 12.84
C LEU A 21 10.00 -40.15 13.54
N ALA A 22 8.94 -39.97 12.77
CA ALA A 22 7.59 -40.36 13.20
C ALA A 22 6.81 -40.86 11.97
N ALA A 23 6.29 -42.08 12.05
CA ALA A 23 5.47 -42.69 11.01
C ALA A 23 4.29 -43.45 11.63
N ALA A 24 3.21 -43.57 10.83
CA ALA A 24 2.00 -44.35 11.06
C ALA A 24 1.04 -43.89 12.17
N LEU A 25 -0.19 -43.54 11.75
CA LEU A 25 -1.34 -44.42 11.98
C LEU A 25 -2.45 -44.18 10.94
N LEU A 26 -3.17 -45.25 10.62
CA LEU A 26 -4.19 -45.34 9.57
C LEU A 26 -5.60 -45.05 10.14
N ALA A 27 -6.43 -44.34 9.36
CA ALA A 27 -7.88 -44.56 9.34
C ALA A 27 -8.48 -44.02 8.03
N GLY A 28 -8.97 -44.93 7.17
CA GLY A 28 -10.04 -44.62 6.21
C GLY A 28 -11.42 -44.78 6.89
N PRO A 29 -12.56 -44.84 6.16
CA PRO A 29 -12.69 -45.07 4.71
C PRO A 29 -13.62 -44.06 3.99
N GLY A 30 -13.82 -44.24 2.68
CA GLY A 30 -14.97 -43.63 1.98
C GLY A 30 -14.75 -43.33 0.48
N LEU A 31 -14.91 -44.34 -0.39
CA LEU A 31 -15.03 -44.13 -1.84
C LEU A 31 -16.50 -44.16 -2.28
N ALA A 32 -16.97 -43.04 -2.84
CA ALA A 32 -18.03 -42.94 -3.85
C ALA A 32 -17.86 -41.53 -4.48
N GLY A 33 -17.76 -41.34 -5.79
CA GLY A 33 -18.50 -42.02 -6.84
C GLY A 33 -19.45 -41.01 -7.48
N VAL A 34 -18.90 -39.96 -8.10
CA VAL A 34 -19.70 -38.87 -8.69
C VAL A 34 -20.05 -39.23 -10.13
N ALA A 35 -21.35 -39.37 -10.40
CA ALA A 35 -21.86 -39.75 -11.70
C ALA A 35 -21.78 -38.58 -12.71
N PHE A 36 -21.58 -38.93 -13.98
CA PHE A 36 -21.80 -37.99 -15.09
C PHE A 36 -23.30 -37.70 -15.24
N ALA A 37 -23.69 -36.45 -15.04
CA ALA A 37 -25.00 -35.95 -15.45
C ALA A 37 -24.86 -35.25 -16.81
N VAL A 38 -25.51 -35.81 -17.83
CA VAL A 38 -25.64 -35.20 -19.16
C VAL A 38 -26.84 -34.25 -19.12
N GLU A 39 -26.63 -32.96 -19.42
CA GLU A 39 -27.74 -32.04 -19.70
C GLU A 39 -28.03 -31.98 -21.21
N PRO A 40 -29.31 -31.91 -21.62
CA PRO A 40 -29.70 -31.87 -23.02
C PRO A 40 -29.72 -30.45 -23.59
N THR A 41 -29.41 -30.33 -24.88
CA THR A 41 -29.65 -29.13 -25.68
C THR A 41 -31.16 -28.87 -25.84
N PRO A 42 -31.56 -27.58 -25.97
CA PRO A 42 -32.42 -27.27 -27.11
C PRO A 42 -32.06 -25.99 -27.89
N THR A 43 -32.42 -26.06 -29.16
CA THR A 43 -32.28 -25.12 -30.29
C THR A 43 -33.09 -23.81 -30.10
N PRO A 44 -32.72 -22.67 -30.73
CA PRO A 44 -33.29 -21.35 -30.40
C PRO A 44 -34.61 -21.03 -31.11
N THR A 45 -35.31 -20.00 -30.61
CA THR A 45 -36.47 -19.38 -31.28
C THR A 45 -36.35 -17.85 -31.32
N THR A 46 -36.75 -17.28 -32.45
CA THR A 46 -36.70 -15.86 -32.82
C THR A 46 -37.93 -15.06 -32.34
N GLY A 47 -37.80 -13.72 -32.19
CA GLY A 47 -38.93 -12.82 -32.53
C GLY A 47 -39.19 -11.59 -31.66
N SER A 48 -38.74 -10.43 -32.16
CA SER A 48 -39.46 -9.14 -32.24
C SER A 48 -40.26 -8.50 -31.07
N THR A 49 -39.80 -7.32 -30.67
CA THR A 49 -40.53 -6.02 -30.63
C THR A 49 -41.98 -5.93 -30.09
N SER A 50 -42.19 -5.16 -29.01
CA SER A 50 -42.95 -3.87 -29.03
C SER A 50 -43.24 -3.31 -27.63
N ALA A 51 -43.59 -2.02 -27.57
CA ALA A 51 -44.16 -1.26 -26.43
C ALA A 51 -45.15 -0.21 -27.03
N PRO A 52 -45.86 0.66 -26.27
CA PRO A 52 -46.08 0.74 -24.81
C PRO A 52 -47.54 1.04 -24.33
N ALA A 53 -47.80 0.86 -23.02
CA ALA A 53 -48.82 1.59 -22.18
C ALA A 53 -50.34 1.42 -22.51
N PRO A 54 -51.33 1.95 -21.72
CA PRO A 54 -51.25 2.76 -20.48
C PRO A 54 -52.30 2.44 -19.34
N THR A 55 -52.32 3.32 -18.31
CA THR A 55 -53.44 3.71 -17.39
C THR A 55 -54.02 2.78 -16.30
N SER A 56 -53.72 3.15 -15.04
CA SER A 56 -54.63 3.41 -13.88
C SER A 56 -55.98 2.70 -13.68
N SER A 57 -56.24 2.22 -12.45
CA SER A 57 -57.27 2.78 -11.52
C SER A 57 -57.22 2.13 -10.12
N ALA A 58 -57.99 2.66 -9.16
CA ALA A 58 -57.87 2.41 -7.72
C ALA A 58 -59.03 1.57 -7.11
N VAL A 59 -58.98 1.45 -5.76
CA VAL A 59 -60.08 1.17 -4.79
C VAL A 59 -60.14 -0.23 -4.15
N SER A 60 -59.69 -0.28 -2.89
CA SER A 60 -60.31 -0.89 -1.68
C SER A 60 -61.26 -2.10 -1.79
N THR A 61 -60.99 -3.17 -1.00
CA THR A 61 -61.78 -3.45 0.23
C THR A 61 -61.28 -4.65 1.08
N GLN A 62 -61.35 -4.45 2.41
CA GLN A 62 -61.63 -5.43 3.49
C GLN A 62 -60.60 -6.50 3.93
N VAL A 63 -60.75 -6.85 5.22
CA VAL A 63 -59.88 -7.60 6.15
C VAL A 63 -60.78 -8.55 6.97
N PRO A 64 -60.27 -9.70 7.47
CA PRO A 64 -60.30 -9.99 8.93
C PRO A 64 -58.88 -10.34 9.45
N GLU A 65 -58.40 -9.78 10.57
CA GLU A 65 -58.57 -10.25 11.97
C GLU A 65 -57.92 -11.62 12.31
N SER A 66 -57.37 -11.88 13.52
CA SER A 66 -56.80 -11.05 14.60
C SER A 66 -56.30 -11.97 15.73
N ALA A 67 -55.22 -11.61 16.45
CA ALA A 67 -54.93 -11.99 17.84
C ALA A 67 -53.71 -11.19 18.37
N THR A 68 -53.85 -10.02 19.02
CA THR A 68 -54.11 -9.78 20.48
C THR A 68 -52.95 -10.24 21.39
N THR A 69 -52.42 -9.50 22.39
CA THR A 69 -52.82 -8.27 23.15
C THR A 69 -51.67 -7.96 24.18
N PRO A 70 -51.73 -6.94 25.08
CA PRO A 70 -52.28 -5.57 25.01
C PRO A 70 -51.34 -4.47 25.57
N THR A 71 -51.72 -3.22 25.37
CA THR A 71 -51.35 -2.04 26.20
C THR A 71 -52.64 -1.38 26.70
N PRO A 72 -52.64 -0.59 27.78
CA PRO A 72 -53.60 0.50 27.90
C PRO A 72 -52.96 1.88 28.10
N ALA A 73 -53.59 2.88 27.46
CA ALA A 73 -53.37 4.32 27.67
C ALA A 73 -54.73 4.96 28.07
N PRO A 74 -55.10 6.21 27.71
CA PRO A 74 -54.90 7.39 28.56
C PRO A 74 -56.17 8.29 28.77
N ALA A 75 -55.95 9.46 29.42
CA ALA A 75 -56.51 10.80 29.06
C ALA A 75 -57.57 11.53 29.94
N ALA A 76 -57.20 12.78 30.34
CA ALA A 76 -57.97 14.05 30.25
C ALA A 76 -59.13 14.39 31.28
N PRO A 77 -59.65 15.65 31.35
CA PRO A 77 -58.93 16.93 31.65
C PRO A 77 -59.69 18.05 32.47
N VAL A 78 -58.97 19.13 32.90
CA VAL A 78 -59.39 20.52 33.38
C VAL A 78 -60.36 20.64 34.61
N PRO A 79 -60.49 21.81 35.35
CA PRO A 79 -60.04 23.20 35.08
C PRO A 79 -59.30 23.96 36.22
N SER A 80 -59.04 25.26 36.00
CA SER A 80 -58.21 26.21 36.79
C SER A 80 -59.00 27.06 37.81
N VAL A 81 -58.36 27.43 38.93
CA VAL A 81 -58.69 28.58 39.81
C VAL A 81 -57.40 29.22 40.35
N ALA A 82 -57.34 30.56 40.42
CA ALA A 82 -56.20 31.31 40.97
C ALA A 82 -56.48 31.82 42.41
N PRO A 83 -55.43 32.13 43.22
CA PRO A 83 -55.59 32.92 44.44
C PRO A 83 -54.80 34.24 44.46
N THR A 84 -55.41 35.24 45.11
CA THR A 84 -54.88 36.54 45.54
C THR A 84 -53.86 36.40 46.69
N PRO A 85 -53.05 37.43 47.02
CA PRO A 85 -51.98 37.30 48.00
C PRO A 85 -52.51 37.25 49.44
N THR A 86 -51.88 36.45 50.31
CA THR A 86 -52.18 36.39 51.75
C THR A 86 -50.89 36.54 52.56
N ALA A 87 -51.02 37.13 53.76
CA ALA A 87 -49.91 37.67 54.55
C ALA A 87 -48.93 36.62 55.11
N ALA A 88 -47.74 37.11 55.50
CA ALA A 88 -46.70 36.31 56.12
C ALA A 88 -47.12 35.73 57.49
N PRO A 89 -46.76 34.47 57.79
CA PRO A 89 -46.78 33.96 59.15
C PRO A 89 -45.53 34.43 59.91
N SER A 90 -45.72 35.05 61.07
CA SER A 90 -44.65 35.27 62.04
C SER A 90 -44.23 33.91 62.63
N PRO A 91 -42.93 33.59 62.77
CA PRO A 91 -42.50 32.32 63.36
C PRO A 91 -42.84 32.25 64.85
N ALA A 92 -43.12 31.03 65.33
CA ALA A 92 -43.53 30.77 66.71
C ALA A 92 -42.34 30.88 67.71
N PRO A 93 -42.59 31.25 68.97
CA PRO A 93 -41.52 31.48 69.96
C PRO A 93 -40.78 30.21 70.42
N GLU A 94 -41.32 29.00 70.25
CA GLU A 94 -40.66 27.76 70.71
C GLU A 94 -39.41 27.38 69.90
N SER A 95 -39.35 27.68 68.60
CA SER A 95 -38.15 27.40 67.79
C SER A 95 -36.99 28.34 68.10
N ALA A 96 -37.27 29.56 68.57
CA ALA A 96 -36.24 30.53 68.91
C ALA A 96 -35.46 30.12 70.17
N SER A 97 -36.15 29.70 71.23
CA SER A 97 -35.51 29.31 72.50
C SER A 97 -34.67 28.03 72.38
N ILE A 98 -35.07 27.09 71.52
CA ILE A 98 -34.28 25.90 71.23
C ILE A 98 -32.99 26.29 70.49
N ASN A 99 -33.08 27.13 69.45
CA ASN A 99 -31.92 27.57 68.66
C ASN A 99 -30.93 28.39 69.50
N GLU A 100 -31.40 29.30 70.35
CA GLU A 100 -30.54 30.05 71.28
C GLU A 100 -29.78 29.10 72.23
N SER A 101 -30.46 28.10 72.81
CA SER A 101 -29.81 27.11 73.69
C SER A 101 -28.74 26.29 72.98
N MET A 102 -28.97 25.94 71.70
CA MET A 102 -28.02 25.18 70.89
C MET A 102 -26.80 26.02 70.52
N ALA A 103 -27.00 27.29 70.15
CA ALA A 103 -25.93 28.23 69.86
C ALA A 103 -25.00 28.45 71.07
N GLU A 104 -25.57 28.56 72.28
CA GLU A 104 -24.77 28.62 73.51
C GLU A 104 -24.01 27.32 73.77
N ALA A 105 -24.65 26.16 73.56
CA ALA A 105 -24.07 24.85 73.86
C ALA A 105 -22.99 24.37 72.87
N VAL A 106 -22.97 24.86 71.62
CA VAL A 106 -21.83 24.64 70.68
C VAL A 106 -20.64 25.57 70.97
N GLY A 107 -20.88 26.68 71.69
CA GLY A 107 -19.85 27.63 72.11
C GLY A 107 -19.43 28.65 71.04
N VAL A 108 -18.66 29.65 71.46
CA VAL A 108 -18.35 30.88 70.70
C VAL A 108 -17.72 30.66 69.31
N GLY A 109 -17.03 29.55 69.08
CA GLY A 109 -16.47 29.20 67.77
C GLY A 109 -17.39 28.40 66.84
N GLY A 110 -18.34 27.64 67.41
CA GLY A 110 -19.05 26.56 66.70
C GLY A 110 -18.09 25.53 66.09
N ALA A 111 -18.55 24.86 65.05
CA ALA A 111 -17.70 24.07 64.15
C ALA A 111 -16.78 24.95 63.28
N GLU A 112 -15.78 24.36 62.64
CA GLU A 112 -14.97 25.06 61.62
C GLU A 112 -14.65 24.16 60.42
N MET A 113 -14.38 24.79 59.28
CA MET A 113 -14.06 24.11 58.03
C MET A 113 -12.78 23.27 58.20
N GLY A 114 -12.82 22.00 57.77
CA GLY A 114 -11.73 21.03 57.92
C GLY A 114 -11.74 20.24 59.24
N GLN A 115 -12.72 20.48 60.13
CA GLN A 115 -12.72 19.92 61.47
C GLN A 115 -12.86 18.39 61.47
N ARG A 116 -11.89 17.71 62.12
CA ARG A 116 -11.68 16.24 62.15
C ARG A 116 -11.05 15.61 60.91
N SER A 117 -10.54 16.38 59.95
CA SER A 117 -9.60 15.84 58.96
C SER A 117 -8.44 15.09 59.65
N ALA A 118 -7.91 14.04 59.02
CA ALA A 118 -6.97 13.09 59.64
C ALA A 118 -5.65 13.70 60.18
N ARG A 119 -5.31 14.95 59.80
CA ARG A 119 -4.22 15.72 60.44
C ARG A 119 -4.65 16.40 61.75
N VAL A 120 -5.85 16.98 61.79
CA VAL A 120 -6.41 17.68 62.97
C VAL A 120 -6.66 16.69 64.13
N ALA A 121 -6.99 15.44 63.82
CA ALA A 121 -7.11 14.38 64.83
C ALA A 121 -5.75 13.91 65.40
N ALA A 122 -4.63 14.09 64.68
CA ALA A 122 -3.33 13.58 65.09
C ALA A 122 -2.66 14.43 66.20
N THR A 123 -3.01 15.71 66.33
CA THR A 123 -2.46 16.63 67.34
C THR A 123 -3.08 16.47 68.74
N SER A 124 -4.18 15.73 68.88
CA SER A 124 -4.92 15.61 70.16
C SER A 124 -4.71 14.29 70.91
N SER A 125 -3.85 13.38 70.43
CA SER A 125 -3.42 12.20 71.21
C SER A 125 -2.10 11.57 70.74
N SER A 126 -1.00 11.90 71.42
CA SER A 126 -0.10 10.89 72.02
C SER A 126 1.12 11.50 72.72
N THR A 127 1.31 11.13 73.99
CA THR A 127 2.55 11.35 74.75
C THR A 127 3.62 10.34 74.33
N SER A 128 4.15 10.48 73.12
CA SER A 128 5.16 9.56 72.57
C SER A 128 6.15 10.27 71.64
N PHE A 129 7.38 10.46 72.13
CA PHE A 129 8.47 11.10 71.39
C PHE A 129 8.93 10.25 70.18
N LYS A 130 8.30 10.45 69.02
CA LYS A 130 8.92 10.13 67.73
C LYS A 130 9.93 11.23 67.39
N ARG A 131 11.16 10.86 67.06
CA ARG A 131 12.15 11.80 66.50
C ARG A 131 11.71 12.24 65.10
N LEU A 132 11.16 13.43 64.99
CA LEU A 132 11.00 14.14 63.73
C LEU A 132 12.39 14.58 63.22
N SER A 133 12.59 14.58 61.90
CA SER A 133 13.80 15.14 61.28
C SER A 133 13.79 16.67 61.37
N THR A 134 14.97 17.28 61.28
CA THR A 134 15.13 18.74 61.27
C THR A 134 14.42 19.42 60.09
N GLU A 135 14.18 18.70 58.99
CA GLU A 135 13.39 19.20 57.85
C GLU A 135 11.88 19.20 58.13
N ALA A 136 11.36 18.19 58.85
CA ALA A 136 9.95 18.11 59.22
C ALA A 136 9.56 19.21 60.24
N LEU A 137 10.44 19.49 61.20
CA LEU A 137 10.26 20.57 62.18
C LEU A 137 10.46 21.99 61.60
N GLY A 138 10.97 22.12 60.37
CA GLY A 138 11.19 23.41 59.70
C GLY A 138 10.14 23.78 58.65
N THR A 139 9.17 22.90 58.36
CA THR A 139 8.25 23.05 57.21
C THR A 139 6.76 22.94 57.55
N GLU A 140 6.37 22.35 58.68
CA GLU A 140 4.98 22.42 59.14
C GLU A 140 4.64 23.85 59.60
N GLY A 141 3.66 24.48 58.92
CA GLY A 141 3.19 25.84 59.22
C GLY A 141 3.84 26.98 58.42
N THR A 142 4.76 26.72 57.48
CA THR A 142 5.38 27.77 56.63
C THR A 142 5.22 27.56 55.13
N TRP A 143 4.83 26.37 54.69
CA TRP A 143 4.72 26.01 53.28
C TRP A 143 3.45 26.55 52.60
N MET A 144 3.58 27.01 51.35
CA MET A 144 2.48 27.36 50.46
C MET A 144 2.69 26.73 49.06
N PRO A 145 1.64 26.31 48.34
CA PRO A 145 1.73 25.90 46.94
C PRO A 145 2.31 27.01 46.06
N THR A 146 3.16 26.65 45.08
CA THR A 146 3.86 27.64 44.23
C THR A 146 3.05 28.06 43.01
N PHE A 147 1.74 27.84 43.02
CA PHE A 147 0.81 28.18 41.95
C PHE A 147 -0.42 28.87 42.52
N GLY A 148 -1.27 29.38 41.62
CA GLY A 148 -2.55 29.95 42.00
C GLY A 148 -2.44 31.27 42.76
N ILE A 149 -3.55 31.71 43.31
CA ILE A 149 -3.62 32.87 44.21
C ILE A 149 -3.81 32.35 45.63
N GLN A 150 -3.01 32.83 46.58
CA GLN A 150 -3.13 32.42 47.98
C GLN A 150 -4.33 33.11 48.65
N GLY A 151 -4.95 32.43 49.60
CA GLY A 151 -6.05 32.94 50.41
C GLY A 151 -6.24 32.12 51.68
N LEU A 152 -7.19 32.53 52.51
CA LEU A 152 -7.44 31.92 53.81
C LEU A 152 -8.94 31.77 54.07
N ASP A 153 -9.28 30.94 55.05
CA ASP A 153 -10.61 30.96 55.64
C ASP A 153 -10.55 31.01 57.17
N VAL A 154 -11.52 31.70 57.76
CA VAL A 154 -11.57 31.98 59.20
C VAL A 154 -12.97 31.81 59.78
N SER A 155 -13.01 31.43 61.06
CA SER A 155 -14.20 31.07 61.83
C SER A 155 -14.28 31.90 63.13
N GLY A 156 -15.20 31.56 64.04
CA GLY A 156 -15.23 32.15 65.38
C GLY A 156 -14.00 31.81 66.23
N HIS A 157 -13.18 30.82 65.82
CA HIS A 157 -11.94 30.44 66.50
C HIS A 157 -10.78 31.43 66.26
N GLN A 158 -10.90 32.36 65.31
CA GLN A 158 -9.94 33.45 65.11
C GLN A 158 -10.60 34.82 65.40
N PRO A 159 -10.89 35.15 66.68
CA PRO A 159 -11.70 36.32 67.05
C PRO A 159 -11.10 37.67 66.62
N SER A 160 -9.80 37.73 66.37
CA SER A 160 -9.08 38.84 65.74
C SER A 160 -8.08 38.32 64.71
N VAL A 161 -7.96 38.98 63.56
CA VAL A 161 -7.04 38.63 62.47
C VAL A 161 -6.29 39.88 62.03
N ASP A 162 -4.95 39.82 61.98
CA ASP A 162 -4.13 40.88 61.36
C ASP A 162 -4.17 40.74 59.83
N TRP A 163 -5.20 41.34 59.23
CA TRP A 163 -5.43 41.32 57.79
C TRP A 163 -4.30 41.94 56.98
N GLN A 164 -3.59 42.93 57.51
CA GLN A 164 -2.47 43.55 56.80
C GLN A 164 -1.26 42.62 56.76
N HIS A 165 -1.00 41.89 57.85
CA HIS A 165 -0.02 40.83 57.87
C HIS A 165 -0.37 39.71 56.88
N GLN A 166 -1.62 39.22 56.86
CA GLN A 166 -2.07 38.19 55.89
C GLN A 166 -1.88 38.65 54.44
N TRP A 167 -2.22 39.90 54.12
CA TRP A 167 -1.99 40.49 52.81
C TRP A 167 -0.49 40.53 52.45
N ASN A 168 0.35 40.92 53.41
CA ASN A 168 1.81 40.98 53.21
C ASN A 168 2.44 39.58 53.00
N MET A 169 1.85 38.51 53.57
CA MET A 169 2.26 37.12 53.29
C MET A 169 1.77 36.60 51.93
N GLY A 170 0.97 37.37 51.20
CA GLY A 170 0.56 37.07 49.82
C GLY A 170 -0.91 36.70 49.64
N ALA A 171 -1.72 36.62 50.70
CA ALA A 171 -3.15 36.33 50.58
C ALA A 171 -3.89 37.44 49.81
N ARG A 172 -4.78 37.05 48.89
CA ARG A 172 -5.61 37.97 48.08
C ARG A 172 -7.10 37.62 48.11
N PHE A 173 -7.49 36.49 48.70
CA PHE A 173 -8.88 36.24 49.05
C PHE A 173 -9.05 35.70 50.47
N ALA A 174 -10.25 35.89 51.01
CA ALA A 174 -10.66 35.32 52.30
C ALA A 174 -12.10 34.78 52.25
N TYR A 175 -12.36 33.64 52.88
CA TYR A 175 -13.71 33.18 53.21
C TYR A 175 -13.94 33.27 54.73
N VAL A 176 -15.15 33.65 55.14
CA VAL A 176 -15.47 33.85 56.56
C VAL A 176 -16.72 33.06 56.93
N LYS A 177 -16.67 32.25 58.00
CA LYS A 177 -17.86 31.55 58.51
C LYS A 177 -18.91 32.58 58.90
N ALA A 178 -20.09 32.54 58.28
CA ALA A 178 -21.22 33.37 58.69
C ALA A 178 -22.11 32.63 59.70
N SER A 179 -22.41 31.35 59.43
CA SER A 179 -23.42 30.59 60.17
C SER A 179 -23.15 29.09 60.18
N GLU A 180 -23.87 28.38 61.04
CA GLU A 180 -23.93 26.92 61.16
C GLU A 180 -25.33 26.49 61.62
N GLY A 181 -25.89 25.47 60.96
CA GLY A 181 -27.28 25.10 61.17
C GLY A 181 -28.21 26.30 60.94
N ASN A 182 -29.41 26.29 61.51
CA ASN A 182 -30.25 27.50 61.57
C ASN A 182 -30.22 28.15 62.97
N TYR A 183 -29.16 27.92 63.74
CA TYR A 183 -29.04 28.35 65.15
C TYR A 183 -27.81 29.23 65.45
N TYR A 184 -26.65 29.00 64.83
CA TYR A 184 -25.41 29.72 65.17
C TYR A 184 -25.03 30.74 64.11
N THR A 185 -24.66 31.95 64.54
CA THR A 185 -23.93 32.95 63.75
C THR A 185 -22.57 33.26 64.38
N ASN A 186 -21.56 33.52 63.56
CA ASN A 186 -20.22 33.87 64.02
C ASN A 186 -20.19 35.33 64.54
N PRO A 187 -19.92 35.56 65.85
CA PRO A 187 -19.92 36.92 66.42
C PRO A 187 -18.86 37.85 65.81
N SER A 188 -17.76 37.29 65.30
CA SER A 188 -16.68 38.03 64.63
C SER A 188 -16.88 38.18 63.13
N TYR A 189 -17.98 37.68 62.54
CA TYR A 189 -18.19 37.69 61.09
C TYR A 189 -18.02 39.08 60.47
N SER A 190 -18.64 40.12 61.05
CA SER A 190 -18.62 41.47 60.49
C SER A 190 -17.20 42.08 60.46
N SER A 191 -16.43 41.90 61.54
CA SER A 191 -15.06 42.42 61.63
C SER A 191 -14.09 41.65 60.74
N GLN A 192 -14.25 40.34 60.61
CA GLN A 192 -13.47 39.49 59.70
C GLN A 192 -13.79 39.78 58.23
N TYR A 193 -15.07 39.85 57.89
CA TYR A 193 -15.54 40.05 56.51
C TYR A 193 -15.18 41.44 55.97
N GLN A 194 -15.30 42.50 56.78
CA GLN A 194 -14.88 43.83 56.34
C GLN A 194 -13.37 44.05 56.50
N GLY A 195 -12.74 43.46 57.52
CA GLY A 195 -11.29 43.56 57.73
C GLY A 195 -10.47 43.04 56.53
N SER A 196 -10.83 41.86 56.01
CA SER A 196 -10.24 41.31 54.78
C SER A 196 -10.46 42.23 53.57
N ARG A 197 -11.64 42.85 53.43
CA ARG A 197 -11.90 43.77 52.32
C ARG A 197 -11.11 45.07 52.42
N ASN A 198 -10.90 45.59 53.62
CA ASN A 198 -10.23 46.86 53.87
C ASN A 198 -8.76 46.83 53.42
N VAL A 199 -8.10 45.67 53.49
CA VAL A 199 -6.73 45.48 52.95
C VAL A 199 -6.71 45.11 51.46
N GLY A 200 -7.89 44.98 50.82
CA GLY A 200 -8.03 44.79 49.37
C GLY A 200 -8.40 43.38 48.91
N MET A 201 -8.63 42.42 49.81
CA MET A 201 -8.95 41.04 49.42
C MET A 201 -10.32 40.92 48.72
N VAL A 202 -10.41 39.95 47.81
CA VAL A 202 -11.68 39.39 47.34
C VAL A 202 -12.23 38.52 48.48
N ARG A 203 -13.51 38.61 48.82
CA ARG A 203 -14.07 37.96 50.02
C ARG A 203 -15.34 37.18 49.74
N GLY A 204 -15.59 36.15 50.52
CA GLY A 204 -16.85 35.40 50.52
C GLY A 204 -17.22 34.94 51.91
N ALA A 205 -18.40 34.34 52.05
CA ALA A 205 -18.85 33.75 53.29
C ALA A 205 -19.12 32.25 53.09
N TYR A 206 -19.02 31.48 54.17
CA TYR A 206 -19.38 30.06 54.19
C TYR A 206 -20.38 29.74 55.31
N HIS A 207 -21.07 28.61 55.12
CA HIS A 207 -22.05 28.06 56.04
C HIS A 207 -21.75 26.59 56.34
N PHE A 208 -21.59 26.25 57.62
CA PHE A 208 -21.33 24.88 58.06
C PHE A 208 -22.64 24.09 58.17
N ALA A 209 -22.78 23.05 57.35
CA ALA A 209 -24.02 22.28 57.26
C ALA A 209 -24.22 21.34 58.46
N ILE A 210 -25.45 21.28 58.97
CA ILE A 210 -25.90 20.26 59.92
C ILE A 210 -27.15 19.57 59.32
N PRO A 211 -26.98 18.59 58.42
CA PRO A 211 -28.07 18.15 57.54
C PRO A 211 -29.20 17.36 58.22
N ASN A 212 -28.94 16.81 59.40
CA ASN A 212 -29.94 16.11 60.21
C ASN A 212 -30.72 17.03 61.17
N TRP A 213 -30.35 18.32 61.27
CA TRP A 213 -31.01 19.29 62.13
C TRP A 213 -32.20 19.99 61.45
N SER A 214 -32.04 20.45 60.21
CA SER A 214 -33.09 21.14 59.44
C SER A 214 -32.91 20.92 57.93
N SER A 215 -33.85 21.42 57.10
CA SER A 215 -33.74 21.28 55.64
C SER A 215 -32.60 22.11 55.05
N GLY A 216 -32.24 21.80 53.79
CA GLY A 216 -31.24 22.56 53.06
C GLY A 216 -31.74 23.97 52.76
N ALA A 217 -33.03 24.11 52.43
CA ALA A 217 -33.68 25.40 52.22
C ALA A 217 -33.66 26.28 53.49
N ASP A 218 -33.92 25.73 54.67
CA ASP A 218 -33.88 26.49 55.95
C ASP A 218 -32.48 27.02 56.23
N GLN A 219 -31.46 26.18 56.04
CA GLN A 219 -30.05 26.54 56.26
C GLN A 219 -29.54 27.55 55.21
N ALA A 220 -29.96 27.41 53.95
CA ALA A 220 -29.69 28.39 52.90
C ALA A 220 -30.34 29.75 53.19
N LEU A 221 -31.61 29.78 53.63
CA LEU A 221 -32.30 31.01 54.03
C LEU A 221 -31.60 31.69 55.22
N TYR A 222 -31.26 30.92 56.26
CA TYR A 222 -30.56 31.43 57.43
C TYR A 222 -29.17 31.99 57.07
N PHE A 223 -28.45 31.33 56.16
CA PHE A 223 -27.17 31.81 55.66
C PHE A 223 -27.29 33.14 54.91
N VAL A 224 -28.27 33.28 54.01
CA VAL A 224 -28.48 34.52 53.24
C VAL A 224 -28.88 35.68 54.15
N GLN A 225 -29.63 35.43 55.22
CA GLN A 225 -30.00 36.46 56.19
C GLN A 225 -28.82 36.97 57.04
N ASN A 226 -27.80 36.13 57.26
CA ASN A 226 -26.71 36.40 58.20
C ASN A 226 -25.33 36.56 57.55
N GLY A 227 -25.20 36.55 56.22
CA GLY A 227 -23.91 36.56 55.54
C GLY A 227 -23.88 37.03 54.08
N GLY A 228 -22.65 37.16 53.56
CA GLY A 228 -22.30 37.40 52.16
C GLY A 228 -22.55 38.80 51.60
N GLY A 229 -23.74 39.38 51.78
CA GLY A 229 -24.09 40.66 51.14
C GLY A 229 -24.03 40.57 49.60
N TRP A 230 -24.60 39.50 49.07
CA TRP A 230 -24.32 38.93 47.75
C TRP A 230 -24.48 39.92 46.59
N THR A 231 -23.37 40.26 45.93
CA THR A 231 -23.33 41.15 44.75
C THR A 231 -22.32 40.67 43.72
N ALA A 232 -22.47 41.11 42.46
CA ALA A 232 -21.53 40.83 41.36
C ALA A 232 -20.52 41.97 41.15
N ASP A 233 -19.94 42.48 42.24
CA ASP A 233 -18.94 43.56 42.26
C ASP A 233 -17.50 43.06 41.94
N GLY A 234 -17.33 41.75 41.73
CA GLY A 234 -16.03 41.10 41.58
C GLY A 234 -15.18 41.07 42.84
N TYR A 235 -15.68 41.52 43.99
CA TYR A 235 -15.02 41.42 45.31
C TYR A 235 -15.82 40.55 46.29
N THR A 236 -17.01 40.11 45.91
CA THR A 236 -17.93 39.25 46.67
C THR A 236 -18.03 37.91 45.96
N MET A 237 -17.44 36.86 46.54
CA MET A 237 -17.40 35.51 45.95
C MET A 237 -18.77 34.82 46.02
N PRO A 238 -18.98 33.72 45.27
CA PRO A 238 -20.16 32.88 45.46
C PRO A 238 -20.25 32.35 46.90
N PRO A 239 -21.47 32.04 47.40
CA PRO A 239 -21.63 31.44 48.72
C PRO A 239 -20.95 30.08 48.80
N VAL A 240 -20.43 29.68 49.95
CA VAL A 240 -19.89 28.32 50.17
C VAL A 240 -20.81 27.52 51.08
N LEU A 241 -21.20 26.34 50.61
CA LEU A 241 -21.73 25.27 51.43
C LEU A 241 -20.56 24.41 51.90
N ASP A 242 -20.36 24.37 53.22
CA ASP A 242 -19.39 23.50 53.86
C ASP A 242 -20.08 22.18 54.24
N PHE A 243 -19.71 21.10 53.52
CA PHE A 243 -20.41 19.81 53.54
C PHE A 243 -19.41 18.67 53.75
N GLU A 244 -19.11 18.41 55.03
CA GLU A 244 -18.03 17.51 55.43
C GLU A 244 -18.35 16.64 56.66
N PHE A 245 -17.30 16.08 57.27
CA PHE A 245 -17.34 15.26 58.49
C PHE A 245 -18.18 15.91 59.58
N ASN A 246 -19.10 15.14 60.17
CA ASN A 246 -19.89 15.59 61.30
C ASN A 246 -19.00 15.96 62.51
N PRO A 247 -18.89 17.25 62.89
CA PRO A 247 -17.99 17.69 63.96
C PRO A 247 -18.48 17.23 65.34
N TYR A 248 -19.77 16.90 65.44
CA TYR A 248 -20.45 16.45 66.65
C TYR A 248 -20.78 14.95 66.63
N GLU A 249 -20.16 14.15 65.75
CA GLU A 249 -20.38 12.70 65.68
C GLU A 249 -20.36 12.03 67.06
N GLY A 250 -21.39 11.22 67.32
CA GLY A 250 -21.59 10.48 68.56
C GLY A 250 -22.11 11.30 69.73
N ARG A 251 -22.20 12.63 69.62
CA ARG A 251 -22.62 13.51 70.72
C ARG A 251 -24.12 13.75 70.74
N THR A 252 -24.64 13.93 71.96
CA THR A 252 -25.94 14.54 72.22
C THR A 252 -25.71 15.89 72.87
N ILE A 253 -26.28 16.96 72.33
CA ILE A 253 -26.21 18.34 72.89
C ILE A 253 -27.64 18.84 73.03
N ASN A 254 -28.01 19.36 74.22
CA ASN A 254 -29.36 19.76 74.61
C ASN A 254 -30.49 18.79 74.18
N GLY A 255 -30.22 17.48 74.26
CA GLY A 255 -31.18 16.42 73.90
C GLY A 255 -31.20 16.03 72.41
N PHE A 256 -30.56 16.78 71.51
CA PHE A 256 -30.43 16.42 70.10
C PHE A 256 -29.18 15.55 69.85
N TYR A 257 -29.37 14.39 69.22
CA TYR A 257 -28.30 13.45 68.87
C TYR A 257 -27.81 13.69 67.44
N PHE A 258 -26.53 14.01 67.27
CA PHE A 258 -25.97 14.43 65.98
C PHE A 258 -25.66 13.28 65.01
N GLY A 259 -25.85 12.01 65.39
CA GLY A 259 -25.60 10.88 64.50
C GLY A 259 -24.12 10.48 64.36
N ASN A 260 -23.80 9.75 63.29
CA ASN A 260 -22.45 9.30 62.95
C ASN A 260 -21.71 10.32 62.05
N THR A 261 -20.54 9.97 61.52
CA THR A 261 -19.76 10.76 60.54
C THR A 261 -20.54 11.21 59.30
N CYS A 262 -21.64 10.54 58.95
CA CYS A 262 -22.56 10.89 57.86
C CYS A 262 -23.92 11.42 58.39
N TYR A 263 -23.93 12.01 59.59
CA TYR A 263 -25.10 12.57 60.28
C TYR A 263 -26.25 11.57 60.56
N GLY A 264 -26.00 10.26 60.43
CA GLY A 264 -27.02 9.21 60.49
C GLY A 264 -27.92 9.14 59.25
N MET A 265 -27.57 9.82 58.16
CA MET A 265 -28.37 9.92 56.93
C MET A 265 -27.84 9.01 55.82
N SER A 266 -28.72 8.58 54.92
CA SER A 266 -28.33 7.83 53.72
C SER A 266 -27.73 8.73 52.63
N PRO A 267 -26.92 8.16 51.71
CA PRO A 267 -26.40 8.89 50.55
C PRO A 267 -27.43 9.67 49.74
N ALA A 268 -28.62 9.09 49.54
CA ALA A 268 -29.70 9.74 48.82
C ALA A 268 -30.27 10.94 49.58
N GLN A 269 -30.44 10.84 50.90
CA GLN A 269 -30.92 11.96 51.73
C GLN A 269 -29.92 13.11 51.75
N LEU A 270 -28.62 12.83 51.91
CA LEU A 270 -27.57 13.85 51.86
C LEU A 270 -27.51 14.50 50.46
N GLY A 271 -27.56 13.71 49.39
CA GLY A 271 -27.60 14.22 48.01
C GLY A 271 -28.82 15.09 47.72
N SER A 272 -30.01 14.73 48.21
CA SER A 272 -31.22 15.57 48.13
C SER A 272 -31.08 16.86 48.93
N TRP A 273 -30.50 16.80 50.14
CA TRP A 273 -30.29 17.96 51.00
C TRP A 273 -29.36 19.01 50.36
N VAL A 274 -28.24 18.58 49.76
CA VAL A 274 -27.33 19.49 49.03
C VAL A 274 -28.05 20.18 47.86
N ARG A 275 -28.91 19.46 47.13
CA ARG A 275 -29.70 20.06 46.03
C ARG A 275 -30.73 21.06 46.55
N ASP A 276 -31.38 20.77 47.67
CA ASP A 276 -32.35 21.66 48.32
C ASP A 276 -31.70 22.98 48.78
N PHE A 277 -30.55 22.89 49.46
CA PHE A 277 -29.71 24.04 49.81
C PHE A 277 -29.26 24.81 48.56
N GLY A 278 -28.70 24.12 47.57
CA GLY A 278 -28.14 24.73 46.36
C GLY A 278 -29.16 25.44 45.48
N ASN A 279 -30.33 24.83 45.28
CA ASN A 279 -31.45 25.44 44.55
C ASN A 279 -31.97 26.67 45.29
N THR A 280 -32.05 26.62 46.62
CA THR A 280 -32.47 27.75 47.44
C THR A 280 -31.45 28.90 47.39
N MET A 281 -30.15 28.60 47.50
CA MET A 281 -29.11 29.61 47.32
C MET A 281 -29.14 30.25 45.93
N GLN A 282 -29.33 29.47 44.88
CA GLN A 282 -29.45 29.99 43.51
C GLN A 282 -30.69 30.88 43.34
N SER A 283 -31.83 30.52 43.95
CA SER A 283 -33.05 31.34 43.87
C SER A 283 -32.96 32.65 44.66
N LEU A 284 -32.31 32.63 45.84
CA LEU A 284 -32.17 33.80 46.72
C LEU A 284 -31.06 34.76 46.27
N THR A 285 -29.98 34.26 45.64
CA THR A 285 -28.77 35.07 45.37
C THR A 285 -28.41 35.18 43.88
N GLY A 286 -29.08 34.41 43.01
CA GLY A 286 -28.70 34.26 41.60
C GLY A 286 -27.42 33.46 41.38
N ARG A 287 -26.85 32.84 42.43
CA ARG A 287 -25.56 32.15 42.42
C ARG A 287 -25.69 30.73 42.96
N VAL A 288 -25.14 29.75 42.23
CA VAL A 288 -24.91 28.42 42.79
C VAL A 288 -23.82 28.51 43.86
N PRO A 289 -23.94 27.77 44.98
CA PRO A 289 -22.89 27.76 45.98
C PRO A 289 -21.70 26.92 45.52
N VAL A 290 -20.51 27.29 46.00
CA VAL A 290 -19.34 26.41 46.03
C VAL A 290 -19.62 25.29 47.03
N ILE A 291 -19.27 24.04 46.70
CA ILE A 291 -19.28 22.94 47.66
C ILE A 291 -17.85 22.78 48.19
N TYR A 292 -17.66 23.04 49.48
CA TYR A 292 -16.48 22.57 50.20
C TYR A 292 -16.72 21.14 50.69
N THR A 293 -15.77 20.25 50.42
CA THR A 293 -15.80 18.87 50.94
C THR A 293 -14.44 18.17 50.89
N ASN A 294 -14.30 17.08 51.65
CA ASN A 294 -13.19 16.14 51.52
C ASN A 294 -13.57 14.95 50.62
N THR A 295 -12.70 14.59 49.66
CA THR A 295 -12.98 13.50 48.70
C THR A 295 -13.28 12.16 49.37
N SER A 296 -12.62 11.81 50.48
CA SER A 296 -12.87 10.54 51.17
C SER A 296 -14.25 10.52 51.83
N TRP A 297 -14.63 11.61 52.49
CA TRP A 297 -15.95 11.76 53.12
C TRP A 297 -17.07 11.79 52.09
N TRP A 298 -16.93 12.56 51.01
CA TRP A 298 -17.93 12.63 49.94
C TRP A 298 -18.17 11.25 49.30
N ASN A 299 -17.10 10.50 49.05
CA ASN A 299 -17.19 9.14 48.52
C ASN A 299 -17.85 8.18 49.53
N GLN A 300 -17.53 8.31 50.83
CA GLN A 300 -18.08 7.45 51.89
C GLN A 300 -19.56 7.73 52.18
N CYS A 301 -19.93 9.00 52.37
CA CYS A 301 -21.24 9.39 52.87
C CYS A 301 -22.27 9.66 51.76
N LEU A 302 -21.85 10.09 50.56
CA LEU A 302 -22.75 10.31 49.42
C LEU A 302 -22.61 9.24 48.32
N GLY A 303 -21.58 8.38 48.37
CA GLY A 303 -21.36 7.35 47.36
C GLY A 303 -20.81 7.87 46.03
N ASN A 304 -20.14 9.04 46.03
CA ASN A 304 -19.63 9.73 44.83
C ASN A 304 -20.70 9.91 43.73
N PRO A 305 -21.79 10.65 43.98
CA PRO A 305 -22.87 10.85 43.02
C PRO A 305 -22.46 11.80 41.88
N SER A 306 -23.05 11.60 40.71
CA SER A 306 -22.96 12.52 39.58
C SER A 306 -24.00 13.65 39.67
N GLY A 307 -23.85 14.65 38.80
CA GLY A 307 -24.82 15.75 38.68
C GLY A 307 -24.69 16.84 39.75
N PHE A 308 -23.48 17.07 40.27
CA PHE A 308 -23.10 18.27 41.04
C PHE A 308 -22.01 19.10 40.33
N GLY A 309 -21.64 18.76 39.09
CA GLY A 309 -20.56 19.43 38.35
C GLY A 309 -20.79 20.92 38.04
N ASP A 310 -22.04 21.39 38.11
CA ASP A 310 -22.39 22.82 37.99
C ASP A 310 -21.98 23.64 39.23
N TYR A 311 -21.72 22.98 40.36
CA TYR A 311 -21.28 23.60 41.60
C TYR A 311 -19.75 23.71 41.58
N PRO A 312 -19.14 24.88 41.81
CA PRO A 312 -17.70 24.98 41.99
C PRO A 312 -17.22 24.13 43.17
N LEU A 313 -16.12 23.39 42.99
CA LEU A 313 -15.57 22.54 44.04
C LEU A 313 -14.46 23.27 44.81
N TRP A 314 -14.56 23.26 46.14
CA TRP A 314 -13.47 23.54 47.05
C TRP A 314 -13.07 22.22 47.73
N VAL A 315 -11.89 21.70 47.40
CA VAL A 315 -11.44 20.40 47.92
C VAL A 315 -10.57 20.57 49.16
N ALA A 316 -10.85 19.80 50.21
CA ALA A 316 -10.03 19.70 51.41
C ALA A 316 -9.03 18.54 51.29
N ALA A 317 -7.73 18.83 51.19
CA ALA A 317 -6.71 17.79 51.08
C ALA A 317 -5.36 18.24 51.64
N TYR A 318 -4.88 17.56 52.68
CA TYR A 318 -3.71 18.00 53.46
C TYR A 318 -2.52 17.05 53.28
N PRO A 319 -1.64 17.29 52.29
CA PRO A 319 -0.57 16.38 51.93
C PRO A 319 0.48 16.26 53.06
N SER A 320 1.21 15.14 53.09
CA SER A 320 2.26 14.90 54.09
C SER A 320 3.62 15.51 53.75
N SER A 321 3.70 16.23 52.65
CA SER A 321 4.89 16.93 52.18
C SER A 321 4.47 18.03 51.19
N PRO A 322 5.24 19.12 51.05
CA PRO A 322 5.04 20.14 50.02
C PRO A 322 4.73 19.56 48.63
N THR A 323 3.63 20.01 48.00
CA THR A 323 3.21 19.55 46.66
C THR A 323 2.25 20.55 46.01
N ASN A 324 2.27 20.67 44.69
CA ASN A 324 1.31 21.48 43.92
C ASN A 324 0.08 20.65 43.45
N ASN A 325 -0.22 19.54 44.12
CA ASN A 325 -1.28 18.62 43.73
C ASN A 325 -2.14 18.24 44.94
N ALA A 326 -3.42 18.62 44.90
CA ALA A 326 -4.43 18.29 45.91
C ALA A 326 -4.81 16.79 45.95
N GLY A 327 -4.43 16.00 44.95
CA GLY A 327 -4.85 14.61 44.82
C GLY A 327 -6.22 14.46 44.15
N PRO A 328 -6.90 13.32 44.34
CA PRO A 328 -8.16 13.04 43.65
C PRO A 328 -9.32 13.90 44.20
N VAL A 329 -10.16 14.39 43.29
CA VAL A 329 -11.48 15.00 43.56
C VAL A 329 -12.60 13.94 43.44
N PRO A 330 -13.85 14.22 43.88
CA PRO A 330 -14.98 13.31 43.66
C PRO A 330 -15.37 13.24 42.17
N SER A 331 -14.78 12.26 41.49
CA SER A 331 -14.68 12.22 40.03
C SER A 331 -15.99 11.99 39.27
N ALA A 332 -17.09 11.63 39.95
CA ALA A 332 -18.39 11.44 39.31
C ALA A 332 -19.11 12.76 39.01
N SER A 333 -18.74 13.84 39.72
CA SER A 333 -19.27 15.19 39.49
C SER A 333 -18.21 16.19 39.02
N TRP A 334 -16.94 16.03 39.42
CA TRP A 334 -15.90 17.02 39.13
C TRP A 334 -14.65 16.41 38.48
N SER A 335 -14.16 17.06 37.42
CA SER A 335 -12.86 16.78 36.81
C SER A 335 -11.70 17.56 37.42
N THR A 336 -11.99 18.62 38.18
CA THR A 336 -11.02 19.53 38.81
C THR A 336 -11.68 20.32 39.97
N TYR A 337 -10.90 21.07 40.73
CA TYR A 337 -11.35 21.97 41.79
C TYR A 337 -11.10 23.44 41.43
N SER A 338 -11.91 24.35 42.01
CA SER A 338 -11.73 25.81 41.93
C SER A 338 -10.85 26.34 43.06
N ILE A 339 -10.99 25.77 44.27
CA ILE A 339 -10.18 26.14 45.45
C ILE A 339 -9.66 24.84 46.09
N TRP A 340 -8.47 24.89 46.66
CA TRP A 340 -7.89 23.81 47.45
C TRP A 340 -7.47 24.34 48.83
N GLN A 341 -8.03 23.75 49.89
CA GLN A 341 -7.53 23.92 51.26
C GLN A 341 -6.39 22.92 51.48
N TYR A 342 -5.17 23.44 51.60
CA TYR A 342 -3.95 22.65 51.59
C TYR A 342 -3.31 22.47 52.98
N SER A 343 -3.69 23.31 53.95
CA SER A 343 -3.19 23.27 55.33
C SER A 343 -4.20 23.83 56.31
N SER A 344 -4.41 23.13 57.42
CA SER A 344 -5.23 23.57 58.56
C SER A 344 -4.40 24.09 59.75
N THR A 345 -3.12 24.42 59.50
CA THR A 345 -2.14 24.81 60.54
C THR A 345 -1.24 25.96 60.07
N GLY A 346 -1.72 26.80 59.17
CA GLY A 346 -0.96 27.90 58.56
C GLY A 346 -0.18 27.54 57.29
N PRO A 347 0.53 28.50 56.67
CA PRO A 347 1.04 29.73 57.29
C PRO A 347 0.04 30.86 57.52
N LEU A 348 -1.10 30.88 56.84
CA LEU A 348 -2.08 31.95 56.99
C LEU A 348 -2.89 31.79 58.29
N ALA A 349 -3.55 32.85 58.74
CA ALA A 349 -4.46 32.78 59.88
C ALA A 349 -5.69 31.92 59.54
N GLY A 350 -6.08 31.02 60.46
CA GLY A 350 -7.07 29.99 60.15
C GLY A 350 -6.52 28.98 59.15
N ASP A 351 -7.34 28.57 58.19
CA ASP A 351 -6.99 27.56 57.21
C ASP A 351 -6.45 28.18 55.91
N SER A 352 -5.41 27.56 55.36
CA SER A 352 -4.65 28.09 54.21
C SER A 352 -5.11 27.46 52.90
N ASN A 353 -5.42 28.33 51.94
CA ASN A 353 -6.14 28.01 50.71
C ASN A 353 -5.44 28.54 49.47
N VAL A 354 -5.64 27.88 48.34
CA VAL A 354 -5.18 28.34 47.02
C VAL A 354 -6.31 28.29 45.99
N TRP A 355 -6.49 29.39 45.27
CA TRP A 355 -7.37 29.49 44.10
C TRP A 355 -6.67 28.91 42.88
N ASN A 356 -7.34 27.99 42.18
CA ASN A 356 -6.83 27.29 41.01
C ASN A 356 -6.95 28.14 39.73
N GLY A 357 -6.13 29.19 39.65
CA GLY A 357 -6.09 30.11 38.52
C GLY A 357 -5.33 31.40 38.85
N ASP A 358 -5.50 32.42 38.01
CA ASP A 358 -4.90 33.74 38.23
C ASP A 358 -5.86 34.70 38.95
N TYR A 359 -5.38 35.92 39.22
CA TYR A 359 -6.17 36.95 39.90
C TYR A 359 -7.33 37.46 39.03
N SER A 360 -7.23 37.43 37.69
CA SER A 360 -8.35 37.80 36.83
C SER A 360 -9.46 36.75 36.87
N GLY A 361 -9.12 35.45 36.90
CA GLY A 361 -10.05 34.35 37.14
C GLY A 361 -10.74 34.44 38.51
N LEU A 362 -10.00 34.76 39.57
CA LEU A 362 -10.56 34.98 40.92
C LEU A 362 -11.53 36.17 40.94
N LYS A 363 -11.18 37.28 40.29
CA LYS A 363 -12.07 38.42 40.10
C LYS A 363 -13.31 38.03 39.30
N ALA A 364 -13.17 37.26 38.23
CA ALA A 364 -14.27 36.76 37.40
C ALA A 364 -15.19 35.79 38.17
N PHE A 365 -14.65 34.94 39.03
CA PHE A 365 -15.39 34.06 39.94
C PHE A 365 -16.23 34.86 40.94
N ALA A 366 -15.66 35.91 41.54
CA ALA A 366 -16.45 36.86 42.34
C ALA A 366 -17.45 37.70 41.49
N SER A 367 -17.25 37.77 40.18
CA SER A 367 -18.14 38.48 39.25
C SER A 367 -19.19 37.57 38.61
N SER A 368 -19.22 36.26 38.92
CA SER A 368 -19.90 35.23 38.10
C SER A 368 -21.43 35.25 38.19
N GLY A 369 -22.03 36.27 37.60
CA GLY A 369 -23.21 36.10 36.78
C GLY A 369 -22.82 35.83 35.32
N ILE A 370 -23.79 35.95 34.42
CA ILE A 370 -23.65 35.76 32.97
C ILE A 370 -22.50 36.62 32.38
N PRO A 371 -21.61 36.09 31.52
CA PRO A 371 -20.57 36.87 30.86
C PRO A 371 -21.15 38.09 30.13
N PRO A 372 -20.61 39.31 30.33
CA PRO A 372 -21.18 40.53 29.71
C PRO A 372 -21.32 40.45 28.19
N ALA A 373 -20.36 39.79 27.52
CA ALA A 373 -20.40 39.54 26.09
C ALA A 373 -21.54 38.60 25.67
N ALA A 374 -21.89 37.61 26.49
CA ALA A 374 -23.03 36.73 26.23
C ALA A 374 -24.35 37.52 26.33
N THR A 375 -24.54 38.29 27.40
CA THR A 375 -25.71 39.18 27.56
C THR A 375 -25.84 40.17 26.40
N GLN A 376 -24.74 40.84 26.04
CA GLN A 376 -24.71 41.82 24.96
C GLN A 376 -25.03 41.19 23.60
N GLN A 377 -24.38 40.07 23.26
CA GLN A 377 -24.48 39.48 21.93
C GLN A 377 -25.79 38.69 21.75
N ILE A 378 -26.27 37.96 22.76
CA ILE A 378 -27.60 37.32 22.73
C ILE A 378 -28.70 38.40 22.64
N GLY A 379 -28.57 39.49 23.41
CA GLY A 379 -29.51 40.62 23.37
C GLY A 379 -29.53 41.35 22.01
N ALA A 380 -28.35 41.62 21.44
CA ALA A 380 -28.21 42.22 20.11
C ALA A 380 -28.77 41.29 19.03
N TYR A 381 -28.45 40.00 19.08
CA TYR A 381 -28.92 38.99 18.15
C TYR A 381 -30.45 38.83 18.18
N ARG A 382 -31.07 38.82 19.37
CA ARG A 382 -32.54 38.86 19.52
C ARG A 382 -33.12 40.11 18.84
N SER A 383 -32.47 41.25 19.02
CA SER A 383 -32.96 42.54 18.52
C SER A 383 -32.97 42.62 16.98
N SER A 384 -32.03 41.93 16.31
CA SER A 384 -32.03 41.78 14.85
C SER A 384 -32.93 40.65 14.34
N HIS A 385 -33.34 39.70 15.19
CA HIS A 385 -34.15 38.53 14.83
C HIS A 385 -35.48 38.44 15.60
N PRO A 386 -36.43 39.37 15.39
CA PRO A 386 -37.72 39.40 16.11
C PRO A 386 -38.57 38.14 15.89
N ALA A 387 -38.33 37.38 14.81
CA ALA A 387 -39.00 36.12 14.51
C ALA A 387 -38.73 35.00 15.54
N LEU A 388 -37.74 35.14 16.42
CA LEU A 388 -37.52 34.23 17.55
C LEU A 388 -38.64 34.27 18.60
N GLY A 389 -39.42 35.36 18.65
CA GLY A 389 -40.49 35.54 19.64
C GLY A 389 -39.97 35.80 21.06
N ASN A 390 -40.77 35.41 22.05
CA ASN A 390 -40.46 35.63 23.46
C ASN A 390 -39.41 34.65 24.00
N THR A 391 -38.64 35.09 24.99
CA THR A 391 -37.70 34.27 25.77
C THR A 391 -38.46 33.19 26.54
N THR A 392 -38.02 31.94 26.44
CA THR A 392 -38.54 30.79 27.19
C THR A 392 -37.63 30.41 28.37
N THR A 393 -36.38 30.88 28.39
CA THR A 393 -35.45 30.74 29.53
C THR A 393 -34.75 32.07 29.84
N SER A 394 -34.13 32.16 31.03
CA SER A 394 -33.01 33.09 31.27
C SER A 394 -31.79 32.70 30.42
N ILE A 395 -30.76 33.55 30.38
CA ILE A 395 -29.45 33.12 29.85
C ILE A 395 -28.84 32.15 30.86
N VAL A 396 -28.47 30.97 30.39
CA VAL A 396 -27.80 29.91 31.16
C VAL A 396 -26.38 29.78 30.63
N CYS A 397 -25.39 29.70 31.51
CA CYS A 397 -23.97 29.65 31.18
C CYS A 397 -23.27 28.52 31.93
N GLY A 398 -22.12 28.09 31.43
CA GLY A 398 -21.41 26.90 31.92
C GLY A 398 -21.41 25.73 30.93
N LEU A 399 -21.88 25.95 29.70
CA LEU A 399 -21.76 24.98 28.62
C LEU A 399 -20.28 24.73 28.24
N ALA A 400 -20.03 23.69 27.45
CA ALA A 400 -18.70 23.31 26.96
C ALA A 400 -17.89 24.53 26.47
N ASN A 401 -16.62 24.64 26.89
CA ASN A 401 -15.74 25.79 26.61
C ASN A 401 -16.26 27.17 27.10
N GLY A 402 -17.07 27.19 28.17
CA GLY A 402 -17.54 28.42 28.82
C GLY A 402 -18.66 29.15 28.07
N GLY A 403 -19.39 28.43 27.21
CA GLY A 403 -20.50 29.01 26.47
C GLY A 403 -21.77 29.21 27.30
N CYS A 404 -22.74 29.85 26.64
CA CYS A 404 -24.06 30.17 27.18
C CYS A 404 -25.16 29.88 26.16
N TYR A 405 -26.40 29.79 26.60
CA TYR A 405 -27.57 29.76 25.73
C TYR A 405 -28.74 30.55 26.31
N GLN A 406 -29.69 30.90 25.46
CA GLN A 406 -31.02 31.35 25.85
C GLN A 406 -32.09 30.74 24.94
N GLY A 407 -33.12 30.16 25.54
CA GLY A 407 -34.30 29.67 24.83
C GLY A 407 -35.26 30.80 24.44
N PHE A 408 -35.83 30.67 23.24
CA PHE A 408 -36.90 31.49 22.70
C PHE A 408 -38.00 30.59 22.12
N GLN A 409 -39.16 31.16 21.79
CA GLN A 409 -40.27 30.42 21.17
C GLN A 409 -39.89 29.82 19.80
N GLY A 410 -39.06 30.51 19.00
CA GLY A 410 -38.61 30.06 17.69
C GLY A 410 -37.33 29.20 17.67
N GLY A 411 -36.62 29.05 18.79
CA GLY A 411 -35.35 28.31 18.83
C GLY A 411 -34.48 28.67 20.03
N THR A 412 -33.22 28.22 20.01
CA THR A 412 -32.23 28.50 21.07
C THR A 412 -31.11 29.36 20.50
N VAL A 413 -30.84 30.53 21.09
CA VAL A 413 -29.64 31.30 20.78
C VAL A 413 -28.49 30.73 21.60
N MET A 414 -27.48 30.21 20.91
CA MET A 414 -26.25 29.69 21.50
C MET A 414 -25.17 30.77 21.42
N TRP A 415 -24.30 30.84 22.42
CA TRP A 415 -23.17 31.76 22.48
C TRP A 415 -21.90 31.06 22.97
N SER A 416 -20.76 31.35 22.34
CA SER A 416 -19.43 31.12 22.90
C SER A 416 -18.52 32.29 22.58
N GLY A 417 -17.45 32.48 23.37
CA GLY A 417 -16.46 33.53 23.13
C GLY A 417 -15.72 33.44 21.79
N SER A 418 -15.81 32.30 21.09
CA SER A 418 -15.18 32.08 19.77
C SER A 418 -16.17 32.11 18.60
N SER A 419 -17.46 31.84 18.84
CA SER A 419 -18.50 31.81 17.80
C SER A 419 -19.34 33.08 17.77
N GLY A 420 -19.47 33.82 18.88
CA GLY A 420 -20.53 34.81 19.05
C GLY A 420 -21.90 34.16 19.23
N ALA A 421 -22.97 34.96 19.12
CA ALA A 421 -24.36 34.53 19.30
C ALA A 421 -25.05 34.18 17.98
N PHE A 422 -25.61 32.97 17.86
CA PHE A 422 -26.38 32.51 16.70
C PHE A 422 -27.53 31.58 17.13
N ALA A 423 -28.67 31.61 16.43
CA ALA A 423 -29.81 30.74 16.76
C ALA A 423 -29.77 29.38 16.06
N VAL A 424 -30.06 28.33 16.83
CA VAL A 424 -30.43 27.01 16.36
C VAL A 424 -31.96 26.91 16.38
N ILE A 425 -32.57 27.15 15.20
CA ILE A 425 -34.02 27.16 14.99
C ILE A 425 -34.59 25.74 14.97
N ALA A 426 -35.76 25.53 15.56
CA ALA A 426 -36.39 24.21 15.59
C ALA A 426 -36.66 23.66 14.17
N GLY A 427 -36.06 22.50 13.84
CA GLY A 427 -36.15 21.89 12.51
C GLY A 427 -35.12 20.76 12.33
N PRO A 428 -35.00 20.19 11.11
CA PRO A 428 -34.13 19.05 10.85
C PRO A 428 -32.65 19.29 11.19
N VAL A 429 -32.12 20.48 10.87
CA VAL A 429 -30.75 20.91 11.21
C VAL A 429 -30.51 20.84 12.72
N ALA A 430 -31.42 21.42 13.52
CA ALA A 430 -31.33 21.41 14.98
C ALA A 430 -31.54 20.03 15.60
N ALA A 431 -32.36 19.17 14.97
CA ALA A 431 -32.53 17.78 15.40
C ALA A 431 -31.24 16.98 15.18
N ALA A 432 -30.62 17.09 14.00
CA ALA A 432 -29.34 16.46 13.70
C ALA A 432 -28.21 16.97 14.61
N TRP A 433 -28.12 18.29 14.83
CA TRP A 433 -27.14 18.89 15.74
C TRP A 433 -27.22 18.29 17.15
N ARG A 434 -28.43 18.23 17.74
CA ARG A 434 -28.65 17.60 19.05
C ARG A 434 -28.33 16.10 19.03
N ALA A 435 -28.73 15.38 17.97
CA ALA A 435 -28.42 13.95 17.82
C ALA A 435 -26.90 13.67 17.70
N THR A 436 -26.11 14.64 17.22
CA THR A 436 -24.64 14.56 17.22
C THR A 436 -23.98 14.98 18.55
N GLY A 437 -24.75 15.34 19.59
CA GLY A 437 -24.21 15.79 20.88
C GLY A 437 -24.15 17.31 21.08
N ALA A 438 -24.84 18.08 20.23
CA ALA A 438 -24.97 19.53 20.31
C ALA A 438 -23.60 20.26 20.40
N GLU A 439 -23.45 21.25 21.28
CA GLU A 439 -22.21 22.01 21.46
C GLU A 439 -21.04 21.20 22.05
N GLY A 440 -21.32 20.06 22.69
CA GLY A 440 -20.31 19.08 23.10
C GLY A 440 -19.95 18.06 22.01
N GLY A 441 -20.68 18.06 20.89
CA GLY A 441 -20.51 17.15 19.76
C GLY A 441 -19.49 17.62 18.71
N PRO A 442 -19.26 16.83 17.64
CA PRO A 442 -18.28 17.14 16.60
C PRO A 442 -18.67 18.33 15.71
N ALA A 443 -19.90 18.85 15.85
CA ALA A 443 -20.32 20.10 15.23
C ALA A 443 -19.90 21.35 16.04
N GLY A 444 -19.91 21.29 17.38
CA GLY A 444 -19.68 22.44 18.25
C GLY A 444 -20.79 23.50 18.17
N TYR A 445 -20.45 24.75 18.51
CA TYR A 445 -21.37 25.88 18.48
C TYR A 445 -21.70 26.35 17.04
N PRO A 446 -22.91 26.88 16.78
CA PRO A 446 -23.25 27.50 15.51
C PRO A 446 -22.36 28.73 15.25
N THR A 447 -21.97 28.94 13.99
CA THR A 447 -21.15 30.06 13.50
C THR A 447 -21.85 30.87 12.40
N SER A 448 -23.09 30.51 12.09
CA SER A 448 -24.01 31.26 11.23
C SER A 448 -25.45 30.98 11.62
N ASP A 449 -26.37 31.75 11.07
CA ASP A 449 -27.79 31.41 11.07
C ASP A 449 -28.10 30.25 10.13
N VAL A 450 -29.28 29.65 10.30
CA VAL A 450 -29.81 28.67 9.33
C VAL A 450 -30.26 29.39 8.07
N VAL A 451 -29.76 28.94 6.92
CA VAL A 451 -30.11 29.45 5.59
C VAL A 451 -30.94 28.38 4.89
N CYS A 452 -32.16 28.72 4.52
CA CYS A 452 -33.12 27.85 3.84
C CYS A 452 -33.44 28.37 2.43
N GLY A 453 -34.02 27.51 1.59
CA GLY A 453 -34.31 27.82 0.19
C GLY A 453 -33.27 27.26 -0.79
N LEU A 454 -32.43 26.32 -0.33
CA LEU A 454 -31.64 25.50 -1.24
C LEU A 454 -32.55 24.53 -2.02
N LYS A 455 -31.97 23.86 -3.03
CA LYS A 455 -32.58 22.79 -3.82
C LYS A 455 -33.35 21.78 -2.94
N ASP A 456 -34.46 21.23 -3.44
CA ASP A 456 -35.31 20.24 -2.74
C ASP A 456 -35.82 20.69 -1.36
N ASN A 457 -36.10 22.01 -1.23
CA ASN A 457 -36.44 22.71 0.00
C ASN A 457 -35.40 22.55 1.11
N GLY A 458 -34.12 22.56 0.73
CA GLY A 458 -33.03 22.35 1.66
C GLY A 458 -32.69 23.57 2.51
N CYS A 459 -32.06 23.29 3.64
CA CYS A 459 -31.49 24.26 4.56
C CYS A 459 -30.09 23.82 5.00
N PHE A 460 -29.23 24.77 5.34
CA PHE A 460 -27.96 24.51 6.01
C PHE A 460 -27.68 25.49 7.14
N GLN A 461 -26.81 25.09 8.06
CA GLN A 461 -26.22 25.98 9.07
C GLN A 461 -24.76 25.59 9.28
N ASN A 462 -23.89 26.59 9.45
CA ASN A 462 -22.50 26.38 9.80
C ASN A 462 -22.32 26.34 11.32
N PHE A 463 -21.39 25.49 11.74
CA PHE A 463 -20.94 25.31 13.11
C PHE A 463 -19.40 25.29 13.11
N GLN A 464 -18.78 25.33 14.29
CA GLN A 464 -17.32 25.32 14.44
C GLN A 464 -16.65 24.11 13.76
N GLY A 465 -17.28 22.93 13.87
CA GLY A 465 -16.77 21.65 13.38
C GLY A 465 -17.36 21.18 12.04
N GLY A 466 -18.09 22.02 11.31
CA GLY A 466 -18.64 21.69 9.99
C GLY A 466 -19.93 22.40 9.65
N SER A 467 -20.60 21.93 8.60
CA SER A 467 -21.92 22.40 8.19
C SER A 467 -22.94 21.27 8.37
N ILE A 468 -24.09 21.54 8.96
CA ILE A 468 -25.22 20.59 8.92
C ILE A 468 -26.14 21.02 7.79
N LEU A 469 -26.35 20.14 6.82
CA LEU A 469 -27.30 20.33 5.74
C LEU A 469 -28.50 19.41 5.94
N SER A 470 -29.65 19.84 5.44
CA SER A 470 -30.87 19.06 5.40
C SER A 470 -31.62 19.29 4.10
N SER A 471 -32.29 18.25 3.60
CA SER A 471 -33.32 18.40 2.56
C SER A 471 -34.53 17.52 2.88
N SER A 472 -35.65 17.80 2.21
CA SER A 472 -36.88 17.00 2.33
C SER A 472 -36.72 15.54 1.89
N THR A 473 -35.69 15.23 1.10
CA THR A 473 -35.45 13.90 0.51
C THR A 473 -34.22 13.16 1.08
N SER A 474 -33.28 13.85 1.72
CA SER A 474 -32.04 13.27 2.28
C SER A 474 -32.01 13.15 3.80
N GLY A 475 -32.95 13.78 4.51
CA GLY A 475 -32.79 14.02 5.95
C GLY A 475 -31.70 15.07 6.23
N ALA A 476 -31.19 15.10 7.46
CA ALA A 476 -30.21 16.08 7.93
C ALA A 476 -28.89 15.42 8.39
N ALA A 477 -27.75 15.94 7.95
CA ALA A 477 -26.43 15.36 8.15
C ALA A 477 -25.32 16.41 8.32
N LEU A 478 -24.36 16.11 9.20
CA LEU A 478 -23.13 16.89 9.41
C LEU A 478 -22.07 16.54 8.35
N ILE A 479 -21.56 17.54 7.64
CA ILE A 479 -20.34 17.44 6.83
C ILE A 479 -19.21 18.24 7.47
N GLN A 480 -18.16 17.54 7.88
CA GLN A 480 -17.00 18.12 8.55
C GLN A 480 -16.00 18.73 7.55
N PRO A 481 -15.16 19.71 7.95
CA PRO A 481 -14.09 20.24 7.11
C PRO A 481 -13.07 19.17 6.70
N GLY A 482 -12.51 19.31 5.50
CA GLY A 482 -11.49 18.42 4.95
C GLY A 482 -11.90 17.81 3.61
N ALA A 483 -11.08 16.85 3.13
CA ALA A 483 -11.08 16.39 1.74
C ALA A 483 -12.44 15.97 1.16
N ILE A 484 -13.34 15.38 1.97
CA ILE A 484 -14.70 15.01 1.52
C ILE A 484 -15.54 16.25 1.21
N ARG A 485 -15.54 17.24 2.12
CA ARG A 485 -16.23 18.53 1.93
C ARG A 485 -15.62 19.31 0.77
N ASP A 486 -14.29 19.31 0.65
CA ASP A 486 -13.59 20.03 -0.40
C ASP A 486 -13.84 19.40 -1.78
N TYR A 487 -13.91 18.07 -1.87
CA TYR A 487 -14.32 17.35 -3.08
C TYR A 487 -15.78 17.66 -3.46
N TRP A 488 -16.70 17.61 -2.49
CA TRP A 488 -18.12 17.91 -2.73
C TRP A 488 -18.33 19.38 -3.15
N ALA A 489 -17.63 20.32 -2.51
CA ALA A 489 -17.59 21.73 -2.87
C ALA A 489 -17.10 21.96 -4.30
N LYS A 490 -15.96 21.34 -4.66
CA LYS A 490 -15.39 21.38 -6.03
C LYS A 490 -16.37 20.86 -7.10
N ASN A 491 -17.24 19.92 -6.73
CA ASN A 491 -18.25 19.34 -7.60
C ASN A 491 -19.61 20.06 -7.57
N GLY A 492 -19.72 21.24 -6.93
CA GLY A 492 -20.93 22.07 -6.96
C GLY A 492 -21.91 21.87 -5.82
N TYR A 493 -21.46 21.29 -4.69
CA TYR A 493 -22.28 21.05 -3.49
C TYR A 493 -23.58 20.27 -3.81
N GLU A 494 -24.72 20.64 -3.23
CA GLU A 494 -26.02 19.98 -3.42
C GLU A 494 -26.59 20.10 -4.84
N ASN A 495 -26.11 21.11 -5.60
CA ASN A 495 -26.43 21.30 -7.01
C ASN A 495 -25.55 20.42 -7.92
N GLY A 496 -24.48 19.85 -7.37
CA GLY A 496 -23.59 18.91 -8.03
C GLY A 496 -24.19 17.53 -8.25
N PRO A 497 -23.46 16.63 -8.94
CA PRO A 497 -23.91 15.27 -9.27
C PRO A 497 -24.04 14.35 -8.04
N LEU A 498 -23.58 14.79 -6.86
CA LEU A 498 -23.67 14.06 -5.60
C LEU A 498 -25.00 14.26 -4.86
N GLY A 499 -25.61 15.44 -5.00
CA GLY A 499 -26.71 15.87 -4.16
C GLY A 499 -26.28 16.15 -2.70
N TYR A 500 -27.23 16.06 -1.79
CA TYR A 500 -27.03 16.26 -0.35
C TYR A 500 -26.31 15.08 0.32
N PRO A 501 -25.56 15.33 1.42
CA PRO A 501 -25.12 14.26 2.32
C PRO A 501 -26.33 13.58 2.98
N THR A 502 -26.27 12.25 3.10
CA THR A 502 -27.30 11.38 3.71
C THR A 502 -26.81 10.69 4.99
N SER A 503 -25.49 10.74 5.28
CA SER A 503 -24.91 10.34 6.56
C SER A 503 -24.02 11.47 7.10
N ASN A 504 -23.74 11.45 8.41
CA ASN A 504 -22.64 12.23 8.96
C ASN A 504 -21.30 11.76 8.37
N THR A 505 -20.31 12.64 8.31
CA THR A 505 -18.92 12.24 8.04
C THR A 505 -18.46 11.25 9.11
N THR A 506 -17.94 10.10 8.69
CA THR A 506 -17.38 9.09 9.60
C THR A 506 -15.90 8.93 9.32
N CYS A 507 -15.06 9.20 10.32
CA CYS A 507 -13.60 9.17 10.24
C CYS A 507 -13.01 8.16 11.23
N GLY A 508 -11.74 7.79 11.03
CA GLY A 508 -11.06 6.77 11.83
C GLY A 508 -11.04 5.39 11.18
N LEU A 509 -11.35 5.31 9.88
CA LEU A 509 -11.15 4.10 9.07
C LEU A 509 -9.65 3.81 8.87
N ARG A 510 -9.35 2.63 8.32
CA ARG A 510 -8.00 2.18 7.94
C ARG A 510 -7.24 3.28 7.18
N LEU A 511 -5.95 3.47 7.48
CA LEU A 511 -5.10 4.52 6.89
C LEU A 511 -5.62 5.97 7.14
N SER A 512 -6.16 6.22 8.34
CA SER A 512 -6.76 7.50 8.74
C SER A 512 -7.85 7.96 7.77
N GLY A 513 -8.62 7.01 7.24
CA GLY A 513 -9.64 7.28 6.25
C GLY A 513 -10.93 7.82 6.84
N CYS A 514 -11.72 8.45 5.97
CA CYS A 514 -13.07 8.91 6.24
C CYS A 514 -13.99 8.50 5.09
N PHE A 515 -15.28 8.39 5.38
CA PHE A 515 -16.32 8.29 4.36
C PHE A 515 -17.55 9.13 4.70
N GLN A 516 -18.34 9.43 3.68
CA GLN A 516 -19.67 10.01 3.84
C GLN A 516 -20.58 9.53 2.70
N LEU A 517 -21.83 9.23 3.04
CA LEU A 517 -22.87 8.90 2.07
C LEU A 517 -23.56 10.18 1.59
N PHE A 518 -23.93 10.17 0.30
CA PHE A 518 -24.67 11.21 -0.40
C PHE A 518 -25.83 10.59 -1.17
N GLN A 519 -26.75 11.40 -1.69
CA GLN A 519 -27.89 10.91 -2.47
C GLN A 519 -27.50 10.06 -3.69
N ALA A 520 -26.38 10.38 -4.36
CA ALA A 520 -25.94 9.70 -5.59
C ALA A 520 -24.70 8.80 -5.43
N GLY A 521 -24.27 8.48 -4.21
CA GLY A 521 -23.12 7.62 -3.96
C GLY A 521 -22.46 7.83 -2.60
N SER A 522 -21.21 7.38 -2.48
CA SER A 522 -20.35 7.62 -1.33
C SER A 522 -19.08 8.33 -1.76
N VAL A 523 -18.58 9.25 -0.93
CA VAL A 523 -17.25 9.83 -1.08
C VAL A 523 -16.38 9.26 0.03
N LEU A 524 -15.26 8.64 -0.35
CA LEU A 524 -14.26 8.13 0.59
C LEU A 524 -12.97 8.89 0.40
N SER A 525 -12.28 9.16 1.51
CA SER A 525 -10.96 9.77 1.51
C SER A 525 -10.00 8.96 2.36
N SER A 526 -8.75 8.85 1.90
CA SER A 526 -7.63 8.34 2.70
C SER A 526 -6.42 9.26 2.53
N SER A 527 -5.45 9.16 3.44
CA SER A 527 -4.19 9.90 3.33
C SER A 527 -3.38 9.55 2.06
N SER A 528 -3.64 8.38 1.45
CA SER A 528 -2.93 7.91 0.24
C SER A 528 -3.66 8.19 -1.08
N THR A 529 -4.98 8.43 -1.07
CA THR A 529 -5.79 8.56 -2.29
C THR A 529 -6.48 9.91 -2.46
N GLY A 530 -6.55 10.73 -1.41
CA GLY A 530 -7.49 11.86 -1.35
C GLY A 530 -8.95 11.37 -1.42
N ALA A 531 -9.87 12.32 -1.57
CA ALA A 531 -11.30 12.04 -1.69
C ALA A 531 -11.69 11.62 -3.13
N GLN A 532 -12.43 10.52 -3.25
CA GLN A 532 -12.93 9.95 -4.51
C GLN A 532 -14.39 9.48 -4.35
N LEU A 533 -15.17 9.57 -5.42
CA LEU A 533 -16.58 9.19 -5.50
C LEU A 533 -16.75 7.74 -5.98
N VAL A 534 -17.43 6.92 -5.19
CA VAL A 534 -18.00 5.63 -5.62
C VAL A 534 -19.52 5.79 -5.74
N LYS A 535 -20.03 5.88 -6.98
CA LYS A 535 -21.47 6.04 -7.24
C LYS A 535 -22.26 4.80 -6.84
N SER A 536 -23.49 5.00 -6.37
CA SER A 536 -24.44 3.90 -6.11
C SER A 536 -24.69 3.08 -7.37
N GLY A 537 -24.72 1.74 -7.24
CA GLY A 537 -24.94 0.81 -8.34
C GLY A 537 -23.81 -0.23 -8.49
N PRO A 538 -23.67 -0.87 -9.67
CA PRO A 538 -22.92 -2.12 -9.82
C PRO A 538 -21.46 -2.08 -9.37
N ILE A 539 -20.76 -0.93 -9.51
CA ILE A 539 -19.37 -0.78 -9.04
C ILE A 539 -19.30 -0.79 -7.52
N LEU A 540 -20.18 -0.06 -6.84
CA LEU A 540 -20.30 -0.09 -5.37
C LEU A 540 -20.65 -1.50 -4.88
N ASP A 541 -21.58 -2.18 -5.56
CA ASP A 541 -21.98 -3.56 -5.22
C ASP A 541 -20.84 -4.56 -5.40
N ALA A 542 -20.00 -4.40 -6.44
CA ALA A 542 -18.84 -5.28 -6.65
C ALA A 542 -17.72 -5.01 -5.64
N TRP A 543 -17.49 -3.74 -5.28
CA TRP A 543 -16.53 -3.37 -4.26
C TRP A 543 -16.99 -3.77 -2.84
N SER A 544 -18.30 -3.75 -2.55
CA SER A 544 -18.85 -4.27 -1.30
C SER A 544 -18.62 -5.77 -1.15
N ARG A 545 -18.88 -6.55 -2.21
CA ARG A 545 -18.54 -8.00 -2.28
C ARG A 545 -17.04 -8.27 -2.15
N ALA A 546 -16.19 -7.31 -2.51
CA ALA A 546 -14.74 -7.39 -2.36
C ALA A 546 -14.24 -6.95 -0.96
N GLY A 547 -15.12 -6.54 -0.03
CA GLY A 547 -14.79 -6.15 1.35
C GLY A 547 -14.53 -4.66 1.57
N PHE A 548 -14.96 -3.79 0.65
CA PHE A 548 -14.74 -2.33 0.69
C PHE A 548 -13.25 -1.96 0.93
N GLU A 549 -12.96 -0.95 1.76
CA GLU A 549 -11.61 -0.44 2.04
C GLU A 549 -10.74 -1.38 2.89
N ASN A 550 -11.37 -2.38 3.50
CA ASN A 550 -10.71 -3.46 4.25
C ASN A 550 -10.38 -4.68 3.37
N GLY A 551 -10.96 -4.74 2.17
CA GLY A 551 -10.70 -5.75 1.15
C GLY A 551 -9.42 -5.52 0.37
N LEU A 552 -9.10 -6.46 -0.53
CA LEU A 552 -7.88 -6.42 -1.35
C LEU A 552 -7.81 -5.21 -2.29
N LEU A 553 -8.95 -4.69 -2.75
CA LEU A 553 -8.99 -3.45 -3.55
C LEU A 553 -8.58 -2.21 -2.72
N GLY A 554 -8.90 -2.18 -1.42
CA GLY A 554 -8.68 -1.01 -0.58
C GLY A 554 -9.51 0.21 -1.03
N TYR A 555 -8.96 1.41 -0.82
CA TYR A 555 -9.61 2.67 -1.18
C TYR A 555 -9.69 2.89 -2.70
N PRO A 556 -10.73 3.57 -3.20
CA PRO A 556 -10.74 4.11 -4.56
C PRO A 556 -9.55 5.06 -4.76
N SER A 557 -8.85 4.92 -5.88
CA SER A 557 -7.69 5.76 -6.26
C SER A 557 -8.02 6.77 -7.36
N ALA A 558 -9.18 6.64 -7.99
CA ALA A 558 -9.77 7.60 -8.91
C ALA A 558 -11.30 7.48 -8.92
N ASP A 559 -11.99 8.54 -9.36
CA ASP A 559 -13.40 8.50 -9.72
C ASP A 559 -13.67 7.50 -10.87
N ALA A 560 -14.89 6.97 -10.94
CA ALA A 560 -15.31 6.06 -12.02
C ALA A 560 -15.32 6.77 -13.38
N THR A 561 -14.63 6.19 -14.36
CA THR A 561 -14.70 6.57 -15.78
C THR A 561 -15.75 5.71 -16.47
N CYS A 562 -16.75 6.33 -17.09
CA CYS A 562 -17.88 5.64 -17.74
C CYS A 562 -18.14 6.17 -19.15
N ASP A 563 -18.57 5.26 -20.03
CA ASP A 563 -19.20 5.55 -21.31
C ASP A 563 -20.67 5.08 -21.30
N ALA A 564 -21.35 5.07 -22.46
CA ALA A 564 -22.76 4.67 -22.57
C ALA A 564 -23.04 3.16 -22.31
N THR A 565 -22.00 2.33 -22.27
CA THR A 565 -22.08 0.86 -22.24
C THR A 565 -21.21 0.22 -21.15
N SER A 566 -20.19 0.93 -20.67
CA SER A 566 -19.20 0.42 -19.73
C SER A 566 -18.76 1.44 -18.69
N CYS A 567 -18.30 0.96 -17.55
CA CYS A 567 -17.68 1.76 -16.50
C CYS A 567 -16.45 1.06 -15.91
N THR A 568 -15.45 1.82 -15.50
CA THR A 568 -14.30 1.32 -14.74
C THR A 568 -13.92 2.29 -13.63
N GLN A 569 -13.65 1.77 -12.43
CA GLN A 569 -13.12 2.55 -11.32
C GLN A 569 -11.84 1.92 -10.78
N SER A 570 -10.79 2.72 -10.63
CA SER A 570 -9.51 2.27 -10.07
C SER A 570 -9.51 2.35 -8.55
N PHE A 571 -8.90 1.36 -7.93
CA PHE A 571 -8.67 1.25 -6.49
C PHE A 571 -7.16 1.06 -6.27
N VAL A 572 -6.68 1.22 -5.03
CA VAL A 572 -5.24 1.04 -4.71
C VAL A 572 -4.76 -0.36 -5.06
N GLY A 573 -5.58 -1.38 -4.80
CA GLY A 573 -5.27 -2.79 -5.06
C GLY A 573 -5.93 -3.38 -6.32
N GLY A 574 -6.36 -2.55 -7.29
CA GLY A 574 -6.87 -3.07 -8.56
C GLY A 574 -7.85 -2.16 -9.31
N VAL A 575 -8.85 -2.76 -9.94
CA VAL A 575 -9.90 -2.06 -10.69
C VAL A 575 -11.21 -2.83 -10.58
N VAL A 576 -12.34 -2.13 -10.51
CA VAL A 576 -13.67 -2.71 -10.75
C VAL A 576 -14.12 -2.30 -12.13
N ALA A 577 -14.54 -3.26 -12.95
CA ALA A 577 -14.99 -3.04 -14.31
C ALA A 577 -16.41 -3.58 -14.50
N TRP A 578 -17.27 -2.79 -15.16
CA TRP A 578 -18.68 -3.10 -15.40
C TRP A 578 -19.05 -2.93 -16.87
N THR A 579 -19.89 -3.81 -17.38
CA THR A 579 -20.73 -3.58 -18.57
C THR A 579 -22.13 -4.10 -18.32
N GLY A 580 -23.12 -3.60 -19.08
CA GLY A 580 -24.49 -4.12 -19.00
C GLY A 580 -24.64 -5.61 -19.32
N ALA A 581 -23.70 -6.21 -20.05
CA ALA A 581 -23.72 -7.63 -20.42
C ALA A 581 -22.96 -8.53 -19.41
N SER A 582 -21.88 -8.04 -18.81
CA SER A 582 -21.02 -8.82 -17.91
C SER A 582 -21.37 -8.68 -16.42
N GLY A 583 -22.07 -7.61 -16.04
CA GLY A 583 -22.10 -7.16 -14.66
C GLY A 583 -20.75 -6.55 -14.23
N ALA A 584 -20.61 -6.30 -12.93
CA ALA A 584 -19.44 -5.65 -12.33
C ALA A 584 -18.56 -6.65 -11.59
N TRP A 585 -17.28 -6.68 -11.96
CA TRP A 585 -16.29 -7.59 -11.37
C TRP A 585 -15.01 -6.85 -10.98
N PRO A 586 -14.43 -7.18 -9.81
CA PRO A 586 -13.08 -6.75 -9.46
C PRO A 586 -12.05 -7.54 -10.28
N ILE A 587 -10.93 -6.88 -10.57
CA ILE A 587 -9.69 -7.49 -11.05
C ILE A 587 -8.62 -7.00 -10.08
N PHE A 588 -7.84 -7.90 -9.48
CA PHE A 588 -6.96 -7.55 -8.36
C PHE A 588 -5.50 -7.34 -8.81
N MET A 589 -4.80 -6.45 -8.11
CA MET A 589 -3.34 -6.31 -8.11
C MET A 589 -2.73 -6.29 -9.54
N GLY A 590 -1.68 -7.09 -9.79
CA GLY A 590 -1.00 -7.14 -11.09
C GLY A 590 -1.86 -7.63 -12.26
N MET A 591 -2.96 -8.34 -12.01
CA MET A 591 -3.93 -8.69 -13.05
C MET A 591 -4.69 -7.43 -13.51
N ALA A 592 -5.03 -6.51 -12.60
CA ALA A 592 -5.66 -5.24 -12.98
C ALA A 592 -4.79 -4.43 -13.94
N ASP A 593 -3.49 -4.34 -13.66
CA ASP A 593 -2.56 -3.56 -14.47
C ASP A 593 -2.23 -4.25 -15.80
N SER A 594 -2.13 -5.58 -15.81
CA SER A 594 -2.00 -6.35 -17.05
C SER A 594 -3.24 -6.21 -17.95
N TRP A 595 -4.45 -6.21 -17.38
CA TRP A 595 -5.69 -5.97 -18.12
C TRP A 595 -5.77 -4.54 -18.69
N LYS A 596 -5.42 -3.51 -17.90
CA LYS A 596 -5.32 -2.12 -18.38
C LYS A 596 -4.33 -2.01 -19.55
N SER A 597 -3.17 -2.65 -19.43
CA SER A 597 -2.13 -2.67 -20.47
C SER A 597 -2.57 -3.44 -21.73
N ALA A 598 -3.25 -4.57 -21.58
CA ALA A 598 -3.85 -5.32 -22.68
C ALA A 598 -4.82 -4.43 -23.49
N ARG A 599 -5.68 -3.68 -22.78
CA ARG A 599 -6.65 -2.77 -23.42
C ARG A 599 -5.99 -1.58 -24.11
N SER A 600 -4.94 -0.98 -23.55
CA SER A 600 -4.21 0.11 -24.22
C SER A 600 -3.45 -0.36 -25.47
N GLN A 601 -3.05 -1.63 -25.51
CA GLN A 601 -2.44 -2.30 -26.67
C GLN A 601 -3.47 -2.87 -27.67
N SER A 602 -4.77 -2.59 -27.50
CA SER A 602 -5.86 -3.12 -28.33
C SER A 602 -5.94 -4.65 -28.40
N VAL A 603 -5.43 -5.35 -27.37
CA VAL A 603 -5.63 -6.80 -27.23
C VAL A 603 -7.13 -7.06 -26.98
N PRO A 604 -7.77 -7.96 -27.76
CA PRO A 604 -9.23 -8.17 -27.69
C PRO A 604 -9.63 -9.06 -26.49
N ILE A 605 -9.17 -8.71 -25.28
CA ILE A 605 -9.50 -9.43 -24.03
C ILE A 605 -10.92 -9.11 -23.55
N GLY A 606 -11.42 -7.89 -23.79
CA GLY A 606 -12.75 -7.44 -23.35
C GLY A 606 -12.84 -7.16 -21.85
N PHE A 607 -14.05 -7.23 -21.29
CA PHE A 607 -14.31 -7.04 -19.86
C PHE A 607 -14.37 -8.38 -19.09
N PRO A 608 -14.10 -8.38 -17.77
CA PRO A 608 -14.22 -9.58 -16.93
C PRO A 608 -15.67 -10.07 -16.87
N ILE A 609 -15.86 -11.39 -16.86
CA ILE A 609 -17.18 -12.05 -16.84
C ILE A 609 -17.42 -12.93 -15.60
N GLY A 610 -16.49 -12.90 -14.64
CA GLY A 610 -16.57 -13.69 -13.42
C GLY A 610 -15.52 -13.28 -12.39
N THR A 611 -15.53 -13.95 -11.24
CA THR A 611 -14.52 -13.73 -10.19
C THR A 611 -13.13 -14.20 -10.63
N GLU A 612 -12.10 -13.60 -10.03
CA GLU A 612 -10.76 -14.17 -10.01
C GLU A 612 -10.77 -15.46 -9.16
N VAL A 613 -10.06 -16.49 -9.64
CA VAL A 613 -9.93 -17.82 -9.03
C VAL A 613 -8.45 -18.08 -8.78
N CYS A 614 -8.07 -18.13 -7.50
CA CYS A 614 -6.70 -18.33 -7.04
C CYS A 614 -6.49 -19.74 -6.45
N GLY A 615 -5.22 -20.13 -6.30
CA GLY A 615 -4.84 -21.44 -5.75
C GLY A 615 -4.56 -22.51 -6.81
N ILE A 616 -4.45 -22.11 -8.08
CA ILE A 616 -3.96 -22.98 -9.16
C ILE A 616 -2.43 -23.17 -9.06
N ARG A 617 -1.86 -24.01 -9.95
CA ARG A 617 -0.45 -24.48 -9.93
C ARG A 617 0.54 -23.40 -9.51
N GLY A 618 1.35 -23.67 -8.47
CA GLY A 618 2.39 -22.74 -8.02
C GLY A 618 1.89 -21.46 -7.32
N GLY A 619 0.64 -21.43 -6.87
CA GLY A 619 0.04 -20.26 -6.23
C GLY A 619 -0.45 -19.21 -7.22
N GLY A 620 -0.76 -19.63 -8.45
CA GLY A 620 -1.32 -18.74 -9.48
C GLY A 620 -2.80 -18.41 -9.26
N CYS A 621 -3.28 -17.50 -10.12
CA CYS A 621 -4.68 -17.10 -10.23
C CYS A 621 -5.07 -16.99 -11.71
N PHE A 622 -6.37 -17.13 -12.01
CA PHE A 622 -6.92 -16.80 -13.33
C PHE A 622 -8.26 -16.08 -13.21
N GLN A 623 -8.63 -15.34 -14.26
CA GLN A 623 -9.95 -14.74 -14.40
C GLN A 623 -10.38 -14.79 -15.86
N LEU A 624 -11.68 -15.05 -16.08
CA LEU A 624 -12.28 -15.13 -17.41
C LEU A 624 -12.78 -13.75 -17.86
N PHE A 625 -12.57 -13.46 -19.13
CA PHE A 625 -12.98 -12.23 -19.82
C PHE A 625 -13.73 -12.58 -21.11
N GLN A 626 -14.47 -11.62 -21.65
CA GLN A 626 -15.29 -11.81 -22.87
C GLN A 626 -14.52 -12.35 -24.08
N GLY A 627 -13.24 -12.01 -24.23
CA GLY A 627 -12.39 -12.42 -25.35
C GLY A 627 -11.20 -13.32 -24.99
N GLY A 628 -11.10 -13.78 -23.74
CA GLY A 628 -10.07 -14.73 -23.34
C GLY A 628 -9.88 -14.86 -21.83
N THR A 629 -8.70 -15.33 -21.43
CA THR A 629 -8.35 -15.58 -20.02
C THR A 629 -7.12 -14.79 -19.63
N LEU A 630 -7.15 -14.15 -18.47
CA LEU A 630 -5.98 -13.53 -17.84
C LEU A 630 -5.48 -14.47 -16.75
N LEU A 631 -4.18 -14.77 -16.75
CA LEU A 631 -3.56 -15.59 -15.72
C LEU A 631 -2.40 -14.87 -15.07
N PHE A 632 -2.23 -15.12 -13.77
CA PHE A 632 -1.11 -14.71 -12.95
C PHE A 632 -0.41 -15.94 -12.36
N SER A 633 0.91 -15.91 -12.32
CA SER A 633 1.68 -16.73 -11.38
C SER A 633 2.76 -15.89 -10.69
N PRO A 634 3.21 -16.25 -9.46
CA PRO A 634 4.32 -15.58 -8.81
C PRO A 634 5.64 -15.63 -9.60
N ALA A 635 5.82 -16.63 -10.46
CA ALA A 635 7.03 -16.82 -11.25
C ALA A 635 7.02 -16.05 -12.59
N THR A 636 5.84 -15.87 -13.20
CA THR A 636 5.71 -15.30 -14.55
C THR A 636 5.10 -13.89 -14.56
N GLY A 637 4.35 -13.49 -13.53
CA GLY A 637 3.52 -12.29 -13.57
C GLY A 637 2.16 -12.56 -14.25
N ALA A 638 1.47 -11.49 -14.65
CA ALA A 638 0.10 -11.57 -15.20
C ALA A 638 0.05 -11.31 -16.71
N PHE A 639 -0.49 -12.23 -17.51
CA PHE A 639 -0.62 -12.10 -18.97
C PHE A 639 -1.92 -12.68 -19.55
N PRO A 640 -2.54 -11.99 -20.52
CA PRO A 640 -3.74 -12.48 -21.20
C PRO A 640 -3.42 -13.49 -22.30
N VAL A 641 -4.29 -14.48 -22.49
CA VAL A 641 -4.28 -15.40 -23.64
C VAL A 641 -5.67 -15.33 -24.30
N THR A 642 -5.71 -15.05 -25.61
CA THR A 642 -6.95 -14.73 -26.36
C THR A 642 -7.03 -15.47 -27.69
N GLY A 643 -8.26 -15.65 -28.20
CA GLY A 643 -8.52 -16.18 -29.55
C GLY A 643 -7.84 -17.53 -29.84
N ARG A 644 -7.30 -17.70 -31.06
CA ARG A 644 -6.66 -18.95 -31.51
C ARG A 644 -5.54 -19.45 -30.59
N MET A 645 -4.87 -18.54 -29.87
CA MET A 645 -3.83 -18.88 -28.90
C MET A 645 -4.42 -19.60 -27.69
N LEU A 646 -5.57 -19.11 -27.20
CA LEU A 646 -6.33 -19.70 -26.09
C LEU A 646 -6.88 -21.08 -26.48
N ASP A 647 -7.47 -21.20 -27.68
CA ASP A 647 -8.00 -22.48 -28.19
C ASP A 647 -6.95 -23.61 -28.22
N TYR A 648 -5.70 -23.24 -28.55
CA TYR A 648 -4.57 -24.18 -28.62
C TYR A 648 -3.97 -24.47 -27.24
N TRP A 649 -3.83 -23.45 -26.40
CA TRP A 649 -3.34 -23.59 -25.03
C TRP A 649 -4.31 -24.43 -24.17
N GLN A 650 -5.62 -24.28 -24.37
CA GLN A 650 -6.66 -25.18 -23.83
C GLN A 650 -6.44 -26.64 -24.25
N LYS A 651 -6.26 -26.90 -25.55
CA LYS A 651 -6.04 -28.25 -26.09
C LYS A 651 -4.75 -28.91 -25.63
N THR A 652 -3.78 -28.12 -25.15
CA THR A 652 -2.49 -28.60 -24.63
C THR A 652 -2.45 -28.70 -23.10
N GLY A 653 -3.56 -28.41 -22.41
CA GLY A 653 -3.74 -28.63 -20.97
C GLY A 653 -3.65 -27.38 -20.09
N PHE A 654 -3.74 -26.17 -20.65
CA PHE A 654 -3.58 -24.90 -19.95
C PHE A 654 -2.27 -24.84 -19.13
N GLU A 655 -2.29 -24.31 -17.91
CA GLU A 655 -1.12 -24.08 -17.06
C GLU A 655 -0.53 -25.37 -16.47
N ASN A 656 -1.30 -26.47 -16.46
CA ASN A 656 -0.86 -27.82 -16.12
C ASN A 656 -0.38 -28.60 -17.35
N GLY A 657 -0.54 -28.01 -18.53
CA GLY A 657 -0.20 -28.57 -19.83
C GLY A 657 1.27 -28.48 -20.20
N SER A 658 1.59 -28.92 -21.42
CA SER A 658 2.96 -28.93 -21.94
C SER A 658 3.59 -27.55 -22.17
N LEU A 659 2.81 -26.47 -22.04
CA LEU A 659 3.24 -25.09 -22.19
C LEU A 659 3.50 -24.36 -20.87
N GLY A 660 2.78 -24.72 -19.80
CA GLY A 660 2.79 -23.98 -18.55
C GLY A 660 2.07 -22.62 -18.64
N TYR A 661 2.43 -21.68 -17.77
CA TYR A 661 1.90 -20.31 -17.75
C TYR A 661 2.40 -19.47 -18.93
N PRO A 662 1.61 -18.47 -19.40
CA PRO A 662 2.12 -17.42 -20.29
C PRO A 662 3.18 -16.58 -19.58
N THR A 663 4.20 -16.14 -20.33
CA THR A 663 5.33 -15.33 -19.86
C THR A 663 5.51 -14.02 -20.64
N SER A 664 4.59 -13.72 -21.56
CA SER A 664 4.57 -12.45 -22.30
C SER A 664 3.15 -12.09 -22.72
N PHE A 665 2.94 -10.82 -23.10
CA PHE A 665 1.83 -10.47 -23.98
C PHE A 665 1.98 -11.18 -25.33
N ALA A 666 0.87 -11.39 -26.03
CA ALA A 666 0.90 -11.84 -27.42
C ALA A 666 1.29 -10.66 -28.33
N VAL A 667 2.34 -10.83 -29.14
CA VAL A 667 2.71 -9.90 -30.20
C VAL A 667 1.97 -10.35 -31.46
N CYS A 668 0.88 -9.66 -31.79
CA CYS A 668 0.15 -9.79 -33.05
C CYS A 668 0.48 -8.60 -33.97
N ASN A 669 0.13 -8.70 -35.25
CA ASN A 669 0.59 -7.82 -36.34
C ASN A 669 2.04 -8.07 -36.79
N LEU A 670 2.53 -9.30 -36.59
CA LEU A 670 3.76 -9.78 -37.22
C LEU A 670 3.52 -10.03 -38.74
N PRO A 671 4.58 -10.15 -39.56
CA PRO A 671 4.45 -10.46 -40.99
C PRO A 671 3.53 -11.66 -41.27
N ASP A 672 2.88 -11.67 -42.43
CA ASP A 672 1.88 -12.69 -42.81
C ASP A 672 0.67 -12.76 -41.84
N SER A 673 0.31 -11.62 -41.22
CA SER A 673 -0.76 -11.50 -40.21
C SER A 673 -0.58 -12.44 -39.02
N GLY A 674 0.66 -12.63 -38.58
CA GLY A 674 0.99 -13.57 -37.53
C GLY A 674 0.88 -13.03 -36.11
N CYS A 675 0.85 -13.99 -35.19
CA CYS A 675 0.86 -13.78 -33.75
C CYS A 675 1.88 -14.73 -33.08
N LEU A 676 2.49 -14.27 -32.00
CA LEU A 676 3.44 -15.01 -31.19
C LEU A 676 3.22 -14.70 -29.71
N GLN A 677 3.24 -15.72 -28.85
CA GLN A 677 3.23 -15.56 -27.40
C GLN A 677 4.16 -16.57 -26.73
N SER A 678 4.91 -16.13 -25.73
CA SER A 678 5.80 -17.00 -24.95
C SER A 678 5.13 -17.54 -23.70
N PHE A 679 5.48 -18.77 -23.35
CA PHE A 679 5.04 -19.54 -22.20
C PHE A 679 6.28 -20.15 -21.50
N GLU A 680 6.11 -20.69 -20.28
CA GLU A 680 7.20 -21.30 -19.49
C GLU A 680 8.00 -22.33 -20.29
N HIS A 681 7.31 -23.17 -21.07
CA HIS A 681 7.89 -24.34 -21.74
C HIS A 681 7.92 -24.25 -23.27
N GLY A 682 7.61 -23.08 -23.85
CA GLY A 682 7.76 -22.84 -25.29
C GLY A 682 7.25 -21.50 -25.75
N THR A 683 7.32 -21.27 -27.05
CA THR A 683 6.71 -20.11 -27.72
C THR A 683 5.70 -20.62 -28.73
N VAL A 684 4.44 -20.19 -28.61
CA VAL A 684 3.35 -20.56 -29.50
C VAL A 684 3.20 -19.48 -30.55
N THR A 685 3.08 -19.87 -31.83
CA THR A 685 3.00 -18.93 -32.94
C THR A 685 2.22 -19.48 -34.13
N TYR A 686 1.67 -18.59 -34.95
CA TYR A 686 1.02 -18.88 -36.22
C TYR A 686 1.04 -17.66 -37.15
N SER A 687 0.77 -17.87 -38.44
CA SER A 687 0.45 -16.84 -39.42
C SER A 687 -0.86 -17.16 -40.16
N ALA A 688 -1.25 -16.33 -41.13
CA ALA A 688 -2.38 -16.64 -42.02
C ALA A 688 -2.13 -17.90 -42.87
N ALA A 689 -0.87 -18.22 -43.15
CA ALA A 689 -0.47 -19.35 -44.00
C ALA A 689 -0.07 -20.62 -43.23
N THR A 690 0.04 -20.57 -41.89
CA THR A 690 0.48 -21.71 -41.07
C THR A 690 -0.55 -22.16 -40.03
N SER A 691 -0.47 -23.43 -39.66
CA SER A 691 -1.13 -23.93 -38.46
C SER A 691 -0.45 -23.39 -37.21
N ILE A 692 -1.17 -23.36 -36.09
CA ILE A 692 -0.60 -22.97 -34.80
C ILE A 692 0.32 -24.06 -34.27
N GLN A 693 1.55 -23.68 -33.93
CA GLN A 693 2.63 -24.58 -33.53
C GLN A 693 3.38 -24.02 -32.32
N THR A 694 4.05 -24.92 -31.60
CA THR A 694 4.94 -24.60 -30.47
C THR A 694 6.38 -24.82 -30.85
N VAL A 695 7.24 -23.83 -30.61
CA VAL A 695 8.70 -24.02 -30.52
C VAL A 695 9.05 -24.25 -29.05
N THR A 696 9.41 -25.49 -28.70
CA THR A 696 9.67 -25.88 -27.28
C THR A 696 10.86 -25.11 -26.71
N ALA A 697 10.76 -24.70 -25.44
CA ALA A 697 11.82 -24.01 -24.71
C ALA A 697 13.13 -24.83 -24.62
N GLY A 698 14.22 -24.14 -24.32
CA GLY A 698 15.58 -24.65 -24.43
C GLY A 698 16.14 -24.46 -25.84
N ALA A 699 17.19 -25.21 -26.18
CA ALA A 699 18.04 -24.98 -27.35
C ALA A 699 17.30 -24.73 -28.68
N MET A 700 16.15 -25.38 -28.93
CA MET A 700 15.36 -25.13 -30.15
C MET A 700 14.77 -23.71 -30.19
N ARG A 701 14.10 -23.27 -29.12
CA ARG A 701 13.61 -21.88 -29.02
C ARG A 701 14.77 -20.90 -29.01
N ASP A 702 15.82 -21.18 -28.26
CA ASP A 702 16.93 -20.25 -28.08
C ASP A 702 17.72 -20.08 -29.39
N GLY A 703 17.89 -21.16 -30.17
CA GLY A 703 18.43 -21.11 -31.52
C GLY A 703 17.52 -20.38 -32.51
N TRP A 704 16.21 -20.63 -32.50
CA TRP A 704 15.27 -19.89 -33.36
C TRP A 704 15.26 -18.38 -33.05
N ASN A 705 15.31 -18.02 -31.76
CA ASN A 705 15.39 -16.64 -31.32
C ASN A 705 16.71 -15.97 -31.75
N ALA A 706 17.84 -16.71 -31.74
CA ALA A 706 19.13 -16.24 -32.23
C ALA A 706 19.19 -16.01 -33.76
N TYR A 707 18.15 -16.43 -34.50
CA TYR A 707 17.96 -16.17 -35.93
C TYR A 707 16.67 -15.38 -36.20
N ASP A 708 16.41 -14.38 -35.35
CA ASP A 708 15.31 -13.39 -35.47
C ASP A 708 13.90 -13.98 -35.55
N SER A 709 13.67 -15.17 -34.97
CA SER A 709 12.35 -15.79 -34.80
C SER A 709 11.51 -15.83 -36.11
N VAL A 710 10.25 -15.35 -36.07
CA VAL A 710 9.36 -15.32 -37.25
C VAL A 710 9.82 -14.34 -38.34
N THR A 711 10.57 -13.30 -37.97
CA THR A 711 11.06 -12.26 -38.89
C THR A 711 12.33 -12.67 -39.63
N GLY A 712 13.05 -13.67 -39.13
CA GLY A 712 14.33 -14.09 -39.67
C GLY A 712 14.30 -15.11 -40.81
N SER A 713 15.40 -15.85 -40.92
CA SER A 713 15.70 -16.72 -42.06
C SER A 713 14.83 -17.97 -42.14
N LEU A 714 14.31 -18.48 -41.01
CA LEU A 714 13.42 -19.64 -40.96
C LEU A 714 11.93 -19.30 -41.16
N GLY A 715 11.48 -18.16 -40.62
CA GLY A 715 10.06 -17.78 -40.61
C GLY A 715 9.25 -18.54 -39.55
N TYR A 716 7.96 -18.79 -39.85
CA TYR A 716 7.04 -19.49 -38.95
C TYR A 716 7.27 -21.02 -38.96
N PRO A 717 7.12 -21.70 -37.82
CA PRO A 717 7.09 -23.17 -37.76
C PRO A 717 5.89 -23.75 -38.52
N THR A 718 6.10 -24.89 -39.16
CA THR A 718 5.09 -25.60 -39.97
C THR A 718 4.81 -27.02 -39.47
N SER A 719 5.61 -27.52 -38.51
CA SER A 719 5.40 -28.81 -37.84
C SER A 719 5.60 -28.71 -36.32
N PRO A 720 5.18 -29.73 -35.56
CA PRO A 720 5.72 -30.01 -34.23
C PRO A 720 7.24 -30.27 -34.26
N LYS A 721 7.86 -30.26 -33.08
CA LYS A 721 9.24 -30.74 -32.89
C LYS A 721 9.26 -32.27 -32.90
N TYR A 722 10.13 -32.85 -33.73
CA TYR A 722 10.44 -34.29 -33.74
C TYR A 722 11.82 -34.52 -33.13
N CYS A 723 11.97 -35.59 -32.34
CA CYS A 723 13.21 -35.95 -31.65
C CYS A 723 13.46 -37.47 -31.77
N GLY A 724 14.69 -37.90 -31.48
CA GLY A 724 15.12 -39.30 -31.68
C GLY A 724 15.89 -39.51 -32.98
N LEU A 725 16.48 -38.45 -33.52
CA LEU A 725 17.46 -38.54 -34.61
C LEU A 725 18.83 -38.96 -34.05
N ALA A 726 19.75 -39.37 -34.92
CA ALA A 726 21.07 -39.85 -34.53
C ALA A 726 21.78 -38.89 -33.55
N ASN A 727 22.46 -39.43 -32.54
CA ASN A 727 23.13 -38.65 -31.48
C ASN A 727 22.17 -37.72 -30.70
N ASP A 728 21.01 -38.24 -30.28
CA ASP A 728 19.98 -37.56 -29.48
C ASP A 728 19.48 -36.24 -30.07
N GLY A 729 19.41 -36.18 -31.40
CA GLY A 729 19.00 -34.97 -32.11
C GLY A 729 17.49 -34.78 -32.23
N CYS A 730 17.12 -33.56 -32.59
CA CYS A 730 15.76 -33.12 -32.88
C CYS A 730 15.74 -32.24 -34.15
N PHE A 731 14.56 -32.12 -34.79
CA PHE A 731 14.30 -31.06 -35.75
C PHE A 731 12.88 -30.52 -35.62
N GLN A 732 12.65 -29.36 -36.24
CA GLN A 732 11.33 -28.80 -36.47
C GLN A 732 11.30 -28.12 -37.84
N MET A 733 10.23 -28.30 -38.60
CA MET A 733 10.06 -27.66 -39.91
C MET A 733 9.54 -26.23 -39.75
N PHE A 734 10.01 -25.35 -40.62
CA PHE A 734 9.62 -23.95 -40.74
C PHE A 734 9.32 -23.62 -42.20
N ALA A 735 8.69 -22.48 -42.47
CA ALA A 735 8.29 -22.07 -43.81
C ALA A 735 9.47 -22.00 -44.81
N LYS A 736 10.68 -21.67 -44.34
CA LYS A 736 11.88 -21.49 -45.18
C LYS A 736 12.97 -22.56 -44.96
N GLY A 737 12.70 -23.63 -44.21
CA GLY A 737 13.69 -24.68 -43.92
C GLY A 737 13.35 -25.55 -42.72
N ALA A 738 14.37 -26.07 -42.05
CA ALA A 738 14.25 -26.75 -40.77
C ALA A 738 15.23 -26.17 -39.74
N LEU A 739 14.86 -26.14 -38.46
CA LEU A 739 15.83 -25.99 -37.38
C LEU A 739 16.27 -27.38 -36.94
N MET A 740 17.57 -27.65 -37.01
CA MET A 740 18.18 -28.92 -36.62
C MET A 740 18.91 -28.74 -35.29
N TYR A 741 18.76 -29.66 -34.34
CA TYR A 741 19.45 -29.67 -33.06
C TYR A 741 20.18 -30.99 -32.83
N SER A 742 21.40 -30.90 -32.30
CA SER A 742 22.06 -32.01 -31.60
C SER A 742 22.78 -31.49 -30.35
N PRO A 743 23.11 -32.35 -29.37
CA PRO A 743 23.90 -31.96 -28.20
C PRO A 743 25.30 -31.44 -28.56
N SER A 744 25.89 -31.86 -29.69
CA SER A 744 27.25 -31.47 -30.11
C SER A 744 27.30 -30.16 -30.88
N THR A 745 26.24 -29.80 -31.60
CA THR A 745 26.19 -28.57 -32.43
C THR A 745 25.33 -27.46 -31.82
N GLY A 746 24.37 -27.79 -30.94
CA GLY A 746 23.27 -26.87 -30.65
C GLY A 746 22.27 -26.80 -31.82
N ALA A 747 21.41 -25.78 -31.81
CA ALA A 747 20.32 -25.63 -32.77
C ALA A 747 20.66 -24.64 -33.91
N HIS A 748 20.67 -25.14 -35.15
CA HIS A 748 21.06 -24.37 -36.33
C HIS A 748 20.11 -24.57 -37.52
N PRO A 749 19.90 -23.53 -38.35
CA PRO A 749 18.94 -23.57 -39.45
C PRO A 749 19.54 -24.27 -40.67
N SER A 750 18.84 -25.27 -41.19
CA SER A 750 19.06 -25.81 -42.53
C SER A 750 18.00 -25.20 -43.45
N LEU A 751 18.37 -24.13 -44.14
CA LEU A 751 17.48 -23.36 -45.02
C LEU A 751 17.24 -24.09 -46.34
N ASN A 752 16.06 -23.89 -46.95
CA ASN A 752 15.74 -24.45 -48.26
C ASN A 752 16.67 -23.89 -49.34
N GLY A 753 17.18 -24.76 -50.22
CA GLY A 753 18.07 -24.39 -51.33
C GLY A 753 19.31 -25.28 -51.45
N PRO A 754 20.23 -24.97 -52.38
CA PRO A 754 21.24 -25.92 -52.88
C PRO A 754 22.16 -26.55 -51.83
N ILE A 755 22.45 -25.84 -50.74
CA ILE A 755 23.26 -26.35 -49.62
C ILE A 755 22.52 -27.48 -48.88
N ARG A 756 21.23 -27.29 -48.57
CA ARG A 756 20.38 -28.32 -47.98
C ARG A 756 20.10 -29.44 -48.97
N ASP A 757 19.93 -29.13 -50.25
CA ASP A 757 19.71 -30.13 -51.30
C ASP A 757 20.94 -31.05 -51.49
N LEU A 758 22.16 -30.54 -51.31
CA LEU A 758 23.36 -31.39 -51.20
C LEU A 758 23.32 -32.22 -49.93
N TRP A 759 23.14 -31.59 -48.78
CA TRP A 759 23.16 -32.28 -47.48
C TRP A 759 22.11 -33.41 -47.40
N GLN A 760 20.95 -33.24 -48.04
CA GLN A 760 19.94 -34.27 -48.24
C GLN A 760 20.46 -35.47 -49.03
N ARG A 761 21.13 -35.25 -50.17
CA ARG A 761 21.72 -36.34 -50.98
C ARG A 761 22.86 -37.07 -50.27
N GLU A 762 23.58 -36.35 -49.41
CA GLU A 762 24.66 -36.90 -48.56
C GLU A 762 24.14 -37.65 -47.31
N GLY A 763 22.81 -37.77 -47.12
CA GLY A 763 22.19 -38.55 -46.03
C GLY A 763 21.78 -37.75 -44.78
N PHE A 764 21.67 -36.42 -44.90
CA PHE A 764 21.37 -35.49 -43.81
C PHE A 764 22.29 -35.72 -42.58
N GLU A 765 21.74 -35.76 -41.36
CA GLU A 765 22.49 -35.92 -40.11
C GLU A 765 23.13 -37.31 -39.94
N ASN A 766 22.66 -38.31 -40.68
CA ASN A 766 23.25 -39.65 -40.75
C ASN A 766 24.41 -39.71 -41.77
N GLY A 767 24.54 -38.67 -42.59
CA GLY A 767 25.60 -38.50 -43.57
C GLY A 767 26.95 -38.12 -42.95
N ARG A 768 28.03 -38.21 -43.75
CA ARG A 768 29.41 -37.88 -43.32
C ARG A 768 29.58 -36.41 -42.89
N LEU A 769 28.67 -35.51 -43.29
CA LEU A 769 28.62 -34.13 -42.82
C LEU A 769 28.07 -34.01 -41.39
N GLY A 770 27.17 -34.91 -40.96
CA GLY A 770 26.48 -34.79 -39.67
C GLY A 770 25.56 -33.57 -39.59
N TYR A 771 25.33 -33.06 -38.38
CA TYR A 771 24.45 -31.91 -38.13
C TYR A 771 25.04 -30.58 -38.61
N PRO A 772 24.21 -29.60 -39.00
CA PRO A 772 24.65 -28.22 -39.21
C PRO A 772 25.22 -27.62 -37.92
N ALA A 773 26.34 -26.90 -38.05
CA ALA A 773 27.09 -26.26 -36.96
C ALA A 773 27.20 -24.72 -37.15
N SER A 774 26.44 -24.15 -38.09
CA SER A 774 26.24 -22.72 -38.27
C SER A 774 24.93 -22.46 -39.00
N THR A 775 24.52 -21.19 -39.12
CA THR A 775 23.59 -20.77 -40.17
C THR A 775 24.25 -20.81 -41.55
N VAL A 776 23.47 -20.64 -42.62
CA VAL A 776 23.99 -20.33 -43.96
C VAL A 776 24.53 -18.90 -43.96
N LEU A 777 25.80 -18.74 -44.31
CA LEU A 777 26.49 -17.45 -44.39
C LEU A 777 26.77 -17.14 -45.87
N CYS A 778 26.19 -16.05 -46.37
CA CYS A 778 26.34 -15.57 -47.75
C CYS A 778 27.14 -14.27 -47.81
N GLY A 779 27.61 -13.91 -49.00
CA GLY A 779 28.45 -12.74 -49.23
C GLY A 779 29.93 -13.07 -49.45
N LEU A 780 30.26 -14.34 -49.67
CA LEU A 780 31.56 -14.74 -50.19
C LEU A 780 31.75 -14.25 -51.64
N ARG A 781 32.98 -14.36 -52.17
CA ARG A 781 33.35 -14.03 -53.56
C ARG A 781 32.30 -14.49 -54.57
N ASN A 782 31.89 -13.61 -55.49
CA ASN A 782 30.85 -13.90 -56.49
C ASN A 782 29.49 -14.32 -55.89
N SER A 783 29.08 -13.68 -54.78
CA SER A 783 27.82 -13.94 -54.07
C SER A 783 27.68 -15.38 -53.56
N GLY A 784 28.80 -16.07 -53.30
CA GLY A 784 28.77 -17.42 -52.76
C GLY A 784 28.27 -17.47 -51.31
N CYS A 785 27.88 -18.67 -50.91
CA CYS A 785 27.39 -18.98 -49.57
C CYS A 785 28.08 -20.24 -49.04
N PHE A 786 28.13 -20.38 -47.72
CA PHE A 786 28.57 -21.62 -47.09
C PHE A 786 27.79 -21.91 -45.80
N GLN A 787 27.87 -23.15 -45.35
CA GLN A 787 27.39 -23.58 -44.04
C GLN A 787 28.38 -24.60 -43.46
N ASN A 788 28.67 -24.47 -42.16
CA ASN A 788 29.48 -25.44 -41.44
C ASN A 788 28.59 -26.57 -40.90
N TYR A 789 29.18 -27.76 -40.81
CA TYR A 789 28.60 -28.99 -40.32
C TYR A 789 29.61 -29.69 -39.39
N LEU A 790 29.14 -30.63 -38.58
CA LEU A 790 29.99 -31.37 -37.63
C LEU A 790 31.17 -32.10 -38.30
N GLY A 791 31.01 -32.55 -39.54
CA GLY A 791 32.01 -33.27 -40.33
C GLY A 791 32.66 -32.46 -41.47
N GLY A 792 32.39 -31.16 -41.59
CA GLY A 792 32.98 -30.33 -42.65
C GLY A 792 32.26 -28.99 -42.92
N SER A 793 32.36 -28.52 -44.16
CA SER A 793 31.63 -27.34 -44.65
C SER A 793 30.99 -27.66 -46.00
N VAL A 794 29.80 -27.14 -46.28
CA VAL A 794 29.26 -27.09 -47.64
C VAL A 794 29.40 -25.68 -48.17
N MET A 795 29.94 -25.53 -49.37
CA MET A 795 30.01 -24.25 -50.07
C MET A 795 29.16 -24.29 -51.33
N TRP A 796 28.59 -23.15 -51.69
CA TRP A 796 27.85 -22.94 -52.91
C TRP A 796 28.36 -21.68 -53.63
N SER A 797 28.54 -21.80 -54.94
CA SER A 797 28.69 -20.65 -55.84
C SER A 797 27.77 -20.84 -57.06
N GLN A 798 27.43 -19.75 -57.76
CA GLN A 798 26.67 -19.84 -59.00
C GLN A 798 27.43 -20.60 -60.11
N ALA A 799 28.77 -20.60 -60.08
CA ALA A 799 29.60 -21.22 -61.12
C ALA A 799 29.77 -22.73 -60.91
N THR A 800 29.88 -23.19 -59.67
CA THR A 800 30.17 -24.61 -59.35
C THR A 800 28.99 -25.37 -58.74
N GLY A 801 27.99 -24.69 -58.18
CA GLY A 801 26.94 -25.32 -57.39
C GLY A 801 27.38 -25.66 -55.96
N ALA A 802 26.61 -26.50 -55.26
CA ALA A 802 26.88 -26.87 -53.87
C ALA A 802 27.77 -28.11 -53.77
N HIS A 803 28.90 -27.99 -53.07
CA HIS A 803 29.86 -29.09 -52.84
C HIS A 803 30.33 -29.17 -51.39
N ALA A 804 30.56 -30.39 -50.92
CA ALA A 804 31.02 -30.69 -49.57
C ALA A 804 32.55 -30.70 -49.47
N LEU A 805 33.07 -30.06 -48.43
CA LEU A 805 34.47 -30.07 -48.00
C LEU A 805 34.53 -30.72 -46.62
N HIS A 806 34.78 -32.02 -46.56
CA HIS A 806 34.91 -32.74 -45.29
C HIS A 806 36.16 -32.27 -44.53
N PHE A 807 36.13 -32.36 -43.20
CA PHE A 807 37.34 -32.17 -42.40
C PHE A 807 38.39 -33.22 -42.75
N GLY A 808 39.62 -32.77 -42.99
CA GLY A 808 40.74 -33.61 -43.41
C GLY A 808 41.68 -32.93 -44.42
N PRO A 809 42.73 -33.64 -44.87
CA PRO A 809 43.89 -33.03 -45.54
C PRO A 809 43.57 -32.22 -46.80
N ILE A 810 42.58 -32.65 -47.60
CA ILE A 810 42.17 -31.94 -48.83
C ILE A 810 41.62 -30.55 -48.51
N ARG A 811 40.72 -30.45 -47.52
CA ARG A 811 40.20 -29.17 -47.03
C ARG A 811 41.31 -28.34 -46.41
N ASP A 812 42.22 -28.94 -45.66
CA ASP A 812 43.33 -28.21 -45.02
C ASP A 812 44.32 -27.61 -46.03
N ALA A 813 44.57 -28.30 -47.16
CA ALA A 813 45.35 -27.76 -48.27
C ALA A 813 44.61 -26.63 -49.00
N TRP A 814 43.30 -26.75 -49.19
CA TRP A 814 42.47 -25.69 -49.76
C TRP A 814 42.41 -24.44 -48.86
N VAL A 815 42.25 -24.62 -47.55
CA VAL A 815 42.35 -23.55 -46.54
C VAL A 815 43.71 -22.84 -46.65
N LYS A 816 44.82 -23.60 -46.68
CA LYS A 816 46.18 -23.06 -46.87
C LYS A 816 46.38 -22.33 -48.21
N SER A 817 45.57 -22.64 -49.24
CA SER A 817 45.63 -21.97 -50.54
C SER A 817 44.94 -20.59 -50.58
N GLY A 818 44.24 -20.20 -49.50
CA GLY A 818 43.50 -18.94 -49.40
C GLY A 818 41.98 -19.06 -49.54
N PHE A 819 41.39 -20.25 -49.26
CA PHE A 819 39.96 -20.53 -49.41
C PHE A 819 39.43 -20.19 -50.84
N GLU A 820 38.21 -19.68 -50.98
CA GLU A 820 37.59 -19.35 -52.27
C GLU A 820 38.21 -18.14 -52.98
N ASN A 821 38.96 -17.32 -52.25
CA ASN A 821 39.77 -16.23 -52.81
C ASN A 821 41.15 -16.71 -53.27
N GLY A 822 41.52 -17.94 -52.89
CA GLY A 822 42.81 -18.54 -53.15
C GLY A 822 43.07 -18.95 -54.59
N SER A 823 44.22 -19.60 -54.78
CA SER A 823 44.66 -20.11 -56.08
C SER A 823 43.76 -21.23 -56.63
N LEU A 824 43.01 -21.93 -55.78
CA LEU A 824 42.07 -22.99 -56.17
C LEU A 824 40.64 -22.50 -56.47
N GLY A 825 40.17 -21.45 -55.79
CA GLY A 825 38.77 -21.01 -55.88
C GLY A 825 37.78 -21.91 -55.12
N TYR A 826 36.49 -21.88 -55.49
CA TYR A 826 35.46 -22.74 -54.88
C TYR A 826 35.66 -24.23 -55.21
N PRO A 827 35.18 -25.16 -54.35
CA PRO A 827 35.05 -26.57 -54.73
C PRO A 827 34.10 -26.74 -55.92
N ALA A 828 34.44 -27.67 -56.80
CA ALA A 828 33.74 -27.95 -58.07
C ALA A 828 33.32 -29.42 -58.23
N SER A 829 33.53 -30.25 -57.21
CA SER A 829 33.14 -31.66 -57.16
C SER A 829 33.05 -32.14 -55.72
N ALA A 830 32.41 -33.29 -55.50
CA ALA A 830 32.57 -34.05 -54.26
C ALA A 830 34.00 -34.60 -54.13
N GLN A 831 34.46 -34.85 -52.90
CA GLN A 831 35.71 -35.56 -52.66
C GLN A 831 35.57 -37.03 -53.05
N ILE A 832 36.38 -37.50 -53.98
CA ILE A 832 36.43 -38.90 -54.42
C ILE A 832 37.64 -39.57 -53.76
N CYS A 833 37.44 -40.75 -53.18
CA CYS A 833 38.46 -41.56 -52.51
C CYS A 833 38.49 -42.98 -53.07
N GLY A 834 39.57 -43.72 -52.78
CA GLY A 834 39.79 -45.05 -53.35
C GLY A 834 40.68 -45.03 -54.60
N LEU A 835 41.47 -43.97 -54.78
CA LEU A 835 42.57 -43.97 -55.76
C LEU A 835 43.68 -44.94 -55.31
N ARG A 836 44.69 -45.12 -56.18
CA ARG A 836 45.93 -45.86 -55.90
C ARG A 836 46.46 -45.57 -54.49
N ASP A 837 46.92 -46.61 -53.78
CA ASP A 837 47.52 -46.52 -52.44
C ASP A 837 46.63 -45.82 -51.38
N GLY A 838 45.31 -45.81 -51.58
CA GLY A 838 44.32 -45.24 -50.65
C GLY A 838 44.08 -43.73 -50.82
N GLY A 839 44.53 -43.14 -51.92
CA GLY A 839 44.42 -41.70 -52.15
C GLY A 839 43.00 -41.18 -52.40
N CYS A 840 42.88 -39.86 -52.35
CA CYS A 840 41.66 -39.11 -52.61
C CYS A 840 41.96 -37.86 -53.44
N PHE A 841 40.95 -37.31 -54.11
CA PHE A 841 41.04 -36.01 -54.78
C PHE A 841 39.75 -35.20 -54.68
N GLN A 842 39.86 -33.91 -54.93
CA GLN A 842 38.73 -33.01 -55.13
C GLN A 842 39.10 -31.91 -56.12
N ASN A 843 38.25 -31.67 -57.11
CA ASN A 843 38.37 -30.57 -58.05
C ASN A 843 37.78 -29.27 -57.48
N PHE A 844 38.41 -28.16 -57.85
CA PHE A 844 38.08 -26.78 -57.53
C PHE A 844 38.02 -25.95 -58.82
N GLU A 845 37.51 -24.72 -58.78
CA GLU A 845 37.37 -23.82 -59.95
C GLU A 845 38.64 -23.71 -60.81
N LYS A 846 39.83 -23.74 -60.19
CA LYS A 846 41.11 -23.43 -60.82
C LYS A 846 42.17 -24.54 -60.65
N GLY A 847 41.77 -25.76 -60.30
CA GLY A 847 42.70 -26.86 -60.11
C GLY A 847 42.14 -28.02 -59.29
N THR A 848 43.02 -28.93 -58.87
CA THR A 848 42.65 -30.13 -58.12
C THR A 848 43.56 -30.29 -56.92
N VAL A 849 43.02 -30.64 -55.76
CA VAL A 849 43.82 -31.12 -54.62
C VAL A 849 43.84 -32.64 -54.64
N MET A 850 45.04 -33.20 -54.68
CA MET A 850 45.30 -34.63 -54.63
C MET A 850 45.92 -34.98 -53.28
N TRP A 851 45.46 -36.06 -52.65
CA TRP A 851 45.99 -36.54 -51.38
C TRP A 851 46.34 -38.03 -51.44
N SER A 852 47.49 -38.39 -50.89
CA SER A 852 47.85 -39.75 -50.53
C SER A 852 48.41 -39.80 -49.10
N PRO A 853 48.38 -40.96 -48.42
CA PRO A 853 49.04 -41.14 -47.13
C PRO A 853 50.54 -40.77 -47.14
N GLN A 854 51.22 -40.96 -48.28
CA GLN A 854 52.66 -40.78 -48.43
C GLN A 854 53.06 -39.35 -48.79
N THR A 855 52.29 -38.68 -49.65
CA THR A 855 52.65 -37.35 -50.20
C THR A 855 51.91 -36.19 -49.55
N GLY A 856 50.90 -36.46 -48.72
CA GLY A 856 50.02 -35.43 -48.15
C GLY A 856 49.12 -34.80 -49.22
N ALA A 857 48.46 -33.68 -48.87
CA ALA A 857 47.50 -33.02 -49.75
C ALA A 857 48.20 -31.91 -50.54
N GLN A 858 48.29 -32.08 -51.85
CA GLN A 858 49.05 -31.21 -52.74
C GLN A 858 48.12 -30.57 -53.80
N PRO A 859 48.12 -29.23 -53.93
CA PRO A 859 47.31 -28.53 -54.93
C PRO A 859 48.01 -28.52 -56.30
N VAL A 860 47.31 -28.97 -57.33
CA VAL A 860 47.68 -28.85 -58.75
C VAL A 860 46.87 -27.70 -59.35
N THR A 861 47.48 -26.52 -59.49
CA THR A 861 46.81 -25.27 -59.94
C THR A 861 47.28 -24.79 -61.31
N SER A 862 48.41 -25.29 -61.82
CA SER A 862 48.86 -24.99 -63.17
C SER A 862 48.18 -25.93 -64.17
N ALA A 863 47.22 -25.43 -64.95
CA ALA A 863 46.48 -26.22 -65.93
C ALA A 863 47.39 -26.92 -66.98
N PRO A 864 48.49 -26.32 -67.50
CA PRO A 864 49.43 -27.03 -68.36
C PRO A 864 50.14 -28.20 -67.67
N ILE A 865 50.53 -28.04 -66.40
CA ILE A 865 51.12 -29.12 -65.60
C ILE A 865 50.10 -30.23 -65.36
N GLN A 866 48.87 -29.88 -65.02
CA GLN A 866 47.78 -30.85 -64.82
C GLN A 866 47.48 -31.64 -66.10
N ALA A 867 47.39 -30.97 -67.25
CA ALA A 867 47.17 -31.61 -68.54
C ALA A 867 48.32 -32.56 -68.91
N ARG A 868 49.58 -32.18 -68.62
CA ARG A 868 50.73 -33.07 -68.85
C ARG A 868 50.76 -34.26 -67.88
N TRP A 869 50.38 -34.06 -66.63
CA TRP A 869 50.28 -35.14 -65.65
C TRP A 869 49.15 -36.12 -66.01
N ALA A 870 48.02 -35.63 -66.52
CA ALA A 870 46.94 -36.44 -67.08
C ALA A 870 47.44 -37.33 -68.22
N GLN A 871 48.17 -36.78 -69.19
CA GLN A 871 48.82 -37.54 -70.27
C GLN A 871 49.84 -38.57 -69.79
N ALA A 872 50.42 -38.37 -68.60
CA ALA A 872 51.35 -39.32 -67.98
C ALA A 872 50.65 -40.46 -67.20
N GLY A 873 49.31 -40.43 -67.11
CA GLY A 873 48.50 -41.42 -66.38
C GLY A 873 48.12 -41.02 -64.95
N PHE A 874 48.19 -39.73 -64.60
CA PHE A 874 47.94 -39.21 -63.25
C PHE A 874 48.75 -39.97 -62.16
N GLU A 875 48.15 -40.26 -61.00
CA GLU A 875 48.77 -40.90 -59.85
C GLU A 875 49.14 -42.37 -60.09
N SER A 876 48.42 -43.05 -60.97
CA SER A 876 48.71 -44.40 -61.45
C SER A 876 49.81 -44.42 -62.53
N GLY A 877 50.23 -43.24 -62.99
CA GLY A 877 51.12 -43.02 -64.13
C GLY A 877 52.61 -43.08 -63.84
N SER A 878 53.40 -42.66 -64.84
CA SER A 878 54.87 -42.68 -64.78
C SER A 878 55.47 -41.69 -63.78
N LEU A 879 54.71 -40.65 -63.38
CA LEU A 879 55.14 -39.63 -62.43
C LEU A 879 54.66 -39.88 -60.98
N GLY A 880 53.56 -40.61 -60.81
CA GLY A 880 52.97 -40.85 -59.49
C GLY A 880 52.21 -39.65 -58.92
N TYR A 881 51.95 -39.65 -57.61
CA TYR A 881 51.29 -38.54 -56.90
C TYR A 881 52.14 -37.26 -56.90
N PRO A 882 51.54 -36.06 -56.88
CA PRO A 882 52.25 -34.83 -56.56
C PRO A 882 52.82 -34.89 -55.13
N THR A 883 54.02 -34.35 -54.96
CA THR A 883 54.77 -34.22 -53.69
C THR A 883 54.98 -32.76 -53.27
N SER A 884 54.67 -31.81 -54.14
CA SER A 884 54.55 -30.38 -53.81
C SER A 884 53.28 -29.79 -54.43
N GLY A 885 52.88 -28.60 -53.99
CA GLY A 885 51.97 -27.75 -54.78
C GLY A 885 52.63 -27.25 -56.06
N SER A 886 51.85 -26.75 -57.02
CA SER A 886 52.39 -26.02 -58.18
C SER A 886 53.02 -24.71 -57.72
N VAL A 887 54.29 -24.48 -58.07
CA VAL A 887 55.00 -23.22 -57.84
C VAL A 887 55.11 -22.49 -59.18
N CYS A 888 54.61 -21.25 -59.24
CA CYS A 888 54.58 -20.42 -60.45
C CYS A 888 55.22 -19.06 -60.18
N GLY A 889 55.61 -18.34 -61.24
CA GLY A 889 56.38 -17.10 -61.14
C GLY A 889 57.89 -17.32 -61.27
N LEU A 890 58.30 -18.46 -61.83
CA LEU A 890 59.66 -18.65 -62.33
C LEU A 890 59.92 -17.74 -63.56
N ARG A 891 61.16 -17.76 -64.05
CA ARG A 891 61.60 -17.09 -65.29
C ARG A 891 60.56 -17.19 -66.42
N ASP A 892 60.30 -16.09 -67.11
CA ASP A 892 59.36 -16.01 -68.24
C ASP A 892 57.91 -16.46 -67.88
N GLY A 893 57.53 -16.32 -66.60
CA GLY A 893 56.21 -16.68 -66.08
C GLY A 893 55.99 -18.18 -65.87
N GLY A 894 57.06 -18.98 -65.88
CA GLY A 894 56.97 -20.43 -65.79
C GLY A 894 56.52 -20.97 -64.43
N CYS A 895 56.26 -22.27 -64.41
CA CYS A 895 55.83 -23.04 -63.25
C CYS A 895 56.56 -24.38 -63.16
N PHE A 896 56.62 -24.95 -61.96
CA PHE A 896 56.97 -26.35 -61.74
C PHE A 896 56.11 -27.03 -60.67
N GLN A 897 56.12 -28.36 -60.66
CA GLN A 897 55.55 -29.16 -59.59
C GLN A 897 56.29 -30.50 -59.47
N ASN A 898 56.57 -30.90 -58.24
CA ASN A 898 57.21 -32.18 -57.94
C ASN A 898 56.15 -33.28 -57.77
N PHE A 899 56.51 -34.49 -58.20
CA PHE A 899 55.76 -35.74 -58.10
C PHE A 899 56.68 -36.84 -57.56
N GLU A 900 56.13 -37.99 -57.17
CA GLU A 900 56.88 -39.14 -56.59
C GLU A 900 58.11 -39.54 -57.44
N LYS A 901 57.99 -39.47 -58.77
CA LYS A 901 58.99 -39.99 -59.73
C LYS A 901 59.57 -38.92 -60.66
N GLY A 902 59.32 -37.63 -60.41
CA GLY A 902 59.91 -36.53 -61.18
C GLY A 902 59.21 -35.18 -61.03
N THR A 903 59.68 -34.20 -61.78
CA THR A 903 59.19 -32.81 -61.73
C THR A 903 58.61 -32.44 -63.09
N ILE A 904 57.38 -31.93 -63.17
CA ILE A 904 56.90 -31.29 -64.41
C ILE A 904 57.29 -29.82 -64.35
N MET A 905 57.87 -29.30 -65.43
CA MET A 905 58.17 -27.89 -65.61
C MET A 905 57.48 -27.34 -66.85
N TRP A 906 57.07 -26.09 -66.79
CA TRP A 906 56.32 -25.42 -67.84
C TRP A 906 56.75 -23.96 -67.99
N SER A 907 56.82 -23.51 -69.23
CA SER A 907 56.77 -22.09 -69.61
C SER A 907 55.92 -21.96 -70.88
N ALA A 908 55.45 -20.74 -71.18
CA ALA A 908 54.67 -20.49 -72.39
C ALA A 908 55.42 -20.87 -73.69
N ALA A 909 56.75 -20.73 -73.71
CA ALA A 909 57.59 -21.06 -74.87
C ALA A 909 58.03 -22.54 -74.93
N SER A 910 58.07 -23.26 -73.80
CA SER A 910 58.57 -24.64 -73.75
C SER A 910 57.49 -25.70 -73.80
N GLY A 911 56.25 -25.39 -73.39
CA GLY A 911 55.27 -26.42 -73.05
C GLY A 911 55.58 -27.11 -71.71
N ALA A 912 54.75 -28.08 -71.32
CA ALA A 912 54.86 -28.77 -70.03
C ALA A 912 55.57 -30.11 -70.19
N HIS A 913 56.76 -30.26 -69.61
CA HIS A 913 57.62 -31.43 -69.82
C HIS A 913 58.16 -32.00 -68.49
N PRO A 914 58.28 -33.33 -68.39
CA PRO A 914 58.81 -33.99 -67.20
C PRO A 914 60.34 -33.98 -67.20
N MET A 915 60.92 -33.60 -66.07
CA MET A 915 62.32 -33.79 -65.69
C MET A 915 62.42 -34.98 -64.73
N VAL A 916 63.21 -35.98 -65.08
CA VAL A 916 63.41 -37.19 -64.28
C VAL A 916 64.58 -36.97 -63.30
N PRO A 917 64.48 -37.36 -62.01
CA PRO A 917 65.58 -37.20 -61.07
C PRO A 917 66.77 -38.08 -61.46
N GLY A 918 67.96 -37.50 -61.50
CA GLY A 918 69.17 -38.21 -61.91
C GLY A 918 70.27 -37.31 -62.48
N PRO A 919 71.30 -37.89 -63.12
CA PRO A 919 72.49 -37.16 -63.57
C PRO A 919 72.20 -35.99 -64.53
N ILE A 920 71.16 -36.10 -65.36
CA ILE A 920 70.72 -35.03 -66.27
C ILE A 920 70.16 -33.84 -65.49
N GLN A 921 69.24 -34.10 -64.54
CA GLN A 921 68.70 -33.05 -63.66
C GLN A 921 69.81 -32.42 -62.81
N GLN A 922 70.76 -33.20 -62.30
CA GLN A 922 71.90 -32.70 -61.51
C GLN A 922 72.83 -31.80 -62.34
N ALA A 923 73.12 -32.17 -63.60
CA ALA A 923 73.90 -31.33 -64.50
C ALA A 923 73.15 -30.03 -64.85
N TRP A 924 71.83 -30.08 -65.05
CA TRP A 924 71.00 -28.90 -65.28
C TRP A 924 70.88 -28.00 -64.04
N ALA A 925 70.76 -28.58 -62.85
CA ALA A 925 70.84 -27.89 -61.56
C ALA A 925 72.16 -27.13 -61.41
N GLY A 926 73.28 -27.77 -61.78
CA GLY A 926 74.61 -27.16 -61.83
C GLY A 926 74.78 -26.03 -62.86
N GLN A 927 73.78 -25.78 -63.71
CA GLN A 927 73.71 -24.61 -64.60
C GLN A 927 72.76 -23.52 -64.09
N GLY A 928 72.12 -23.69 -62.93
CA GLY A 928 71.12 -22.75 -62.41
C GLY A 928 69.68 -23.05 -62.85
N PHE A 929 69.37 -24.29 -63.23
CA PHE A 929 68.05 -24.73 -63.68
C PHE A 929 67.51 -23.85 -64.84
N GLU A 930 66.26 -23.40 -64.78
CA GLU A 930 65.61 -22.57 -65.81
C GLU A 930 66.24 -21.17 -65.95
N ASN A 931 66.93 -20.68 -64.91
CA ASN A 931 67.68 -19.44 -64.96
C ASN A 931 69.04 -19.59 -65.67
N GLY A 932 69.46 -20.84 -65.91
CA GLY A 932 70.66 -21.17 -66.65
C GLY A 932 70.58 -20.92 -68.15
N ALA A 933 71.71 -21.12 -68.82
CA ALA A 933 71.84 -20.93 -70.27
C ALA A 933 70.95 -21.89 -71.10
N LEU A 934 70.57 -23.05 -70.56
CA LEU A 934 69.75 -24.04 -71.24
C LEU A 934 68.24 -23.70 -71.25
N GLY A 935 67.75 -22.94 -70.28
CA GLY A 935 66.33 -22.67 -70.08
C GLY A 935 65.51 -23.90 -69.66
N TYR A 936 64.21 -23.89 -69.97
CA TYR A 936 63.26 -24.95 -69.64
C TYR A 936 63.38 -26.21 -70.53
N PRO A 937 62.97 -27.39 -70.04
CA PRO A 937 62.86 -28.60 -70.86
C PRO A 937 61.79 -28.47 -71.96
N THR A 938 62.09 -28.92 -73.19
CA THR A 938 61.21 -28.82 -74.39
C THR A 938 60.74 -30.19 -74.92
N ALA A 939 61.15 -31.27 -74.27
CA ALA A 939 60.75 -32.65 -74.56
C ALA A 939 60.77 -33.47 -73.25
N PRO A 940 60.18 -34.67 -73.20
CA PRO A 940 60.49 -35.65 -72.15
C PRO A 940 61.89 -36.24 -72.32
N GLN A 941 62.53 -36.67 -71.22
CA GLN A 941 63.79 -37.42 -71.27
C GLN A 941 63.59 -38.73 -72.05
N THR A 942 64.42 -38.98 -73.06
CA THR A 942 64.45 -40.25 -73.82
C THR A 942 65.68 -41.05 -73.43
N CYS A 943 65.54 -42.35 -73.21
CA CYS A 943 66.66 -43.24 -72.88
C CYS A 943 66.70 -44.44 -73.82
N THR A 944 67.89 -44.99 -74.06
CA THR A 944 68.07 -46.26 -74.77
C THR A 944 67.53 -47.44 -73.96
N THR A 945 67.20 -48.54 -74.62
CA THR A 945 66.80 -49.79 -73.95
C THR A 945 67.88 -50.22 -72.96
N GLY A 946 67.50 -50.43 -71.70
CA GLY A 946 68.43 -50.71 -70.59
C GLY A 946 69.01 -49.46 -69.90
N GLY A 947 68.62 -48.25 -70.31
CA GLY A 947 68.93 -47.01 -69.61
C GLY A 947 70.41 -46.59 -69.64
N GLN A 948 71.22 -47.13 -70.55
CA GLN A 948 72.68 -46.87 -70.59
C GLN A 948 73.05 -45.50 -71.18
N SER A 949 72.15 -44.88 -71.93
CA SER A 949 72.25 -43.52 -72.43
C SER A 949 70.88 -42.84 -72.34
N CYS A 950 70.85 -41.56 -71.96
CA CYS A 950 69.65 -40.74 -71.88
C CYS A 950 69.92 -39.34 -72.44
N THR A 951 68.90 -38.72 -73.04
CA THR A 951 68.96 -37.37 -73.60
C THR A 951 67.74 -36.55 -73.18
N GLN A 952 67.98 -35.30 -72.83
CA GLN A 952 66.94 -34.32 -72.46
C GLN A 952 67.18 -33.01 -73.23
N THR A 953 66.20 -32.58 -74.01
CA THR A 953 66.24 -31.32 -74.77
C THR A 953 65.68 -30.16 -73.94
N PHE A 954 66.29 -29.00 -74.09
CA PHE A 954 65.90 -27.73 -73.45
C PHE A 954 65.70 -26.64 -74.52
N GLN A 955 65.36 -25.42 -74.11
CA GLN A 955 65.14 -24.29 -75.03
C GLN A 955 66.40 -23.87 -75.79
N SER A 956 67.60 -24.09 -75.22
CA SER A 956 68.87 -23.64 -75.81
C SER A 956 69.97 -24.68 -75.68
N GLY A 957 69.64 -25.94 -75.99
CA GLY A 957 70.57 -27.06 -76.08
C GLY A 957 69.97 -28.37 -75.61
N ARG A 958 70.83 -29.37 -75.37
CA ARG A 958 70.43 -30.66 -74.76
C ARG A 958 71.50 -31.17 -73.80
N ILE A 959 71.09 -31.98 -72.83
CA ILE A 959 72.01 -32.75 -71.99
C ILE A 959 71.94 -34.21 -72.41
N GLU A 960 73.09 -34.77 -72.75
CA GLU A 960 73.29 -36.20 -73.04
C GLU A 960 73.99 -36.82 -71.83
N TRP A 961 73.45 -37.89 -71.27
CA TRP A 961 74.10 -38.69 -70.23
C TRP A 961 74.37 -40.10 -70.73
N THR A 962 75.53 -40.66 -70.35
CA THR A 962 75.88 -42.07 -70.57
C THR A 962 76.51 -42.65 -69.32
N ALA A 963 76.28 -43.95 -69.07
CA ALA A 963 76.80 -44.64 -67.89
C ALA A 963 78.34 -44.55 -67.72
N LEU A 964 79.08 -44.47 -68.83
CA LEU A 964 80.55 -44.35 -68.83
C LEU A 964 81.06 -42.90 -68.96
N GLY A 965 80.26 -41.99 -69.54
CA GLY A 965 80.72 -40.66 -69.94
C GLY A 965 80.21 -39.51 -69.09
N GLY A 966 79.35 -39.78 -68.10
CA GLY A 966 78.70 -38.74 -67.30
C GLY A 966 77.69 -37.92 -68.12
N ALA A 967 77.24 -36.80 -67.55
CA ALA A 967 76.33 -35.86 -68.20
C ALA A 967 77.13 -34.77 -68.94
N LYS A 968 76.79 -34.53 -70.21
CA LYS A 968 77.46 -33.56 -71.08
C LYS A 968 76.42 -32.61 -71.69
N ILE A 969 76.66 -31.33 -71.50
CA ILE A 969 75.88 -30.26 -72.13
C ILE A 969 76.30 -30.15 -73.59
N ARG A 970 75.31 -30.10 -74.49
CA ARG A 970 75.47 -29.82 -75.92
C ARG A 970 74.66 -28.56 -76.25
N PRO A 971 75.21 -27.63 -77.06
CA PRO A 971 74.40 -26.59 -77.67
C PRO A 971 73.36 -27.17 -78.64
#